data_AF-A0A1M5GZK2-F1
#
_entry.id   AF-A0A1M5GZK2-F1
#
_cell.length_a   1.000
_cell.length_b   1.000
_cell.length_c   1.000
_cell.angle_alpha   90.00
_cell.angle_beta   90.00
_cell.angle_gamma   90.00
#
_symmetry.space_group_name_H-M   'P 1'
#
loop_
_entity.id
_entity.type
_entity.pdbx_description
1 polymer ?
#
loop_
_entity_poly.entity_id
_entity_poly.type
_entity_poly.pdbx_seq_one_letter_code
_entity_poly.pdbx_strand_id
1 'polypeptide(L)'
;MTTEATPHPQKKRFWHKRRVVKYTIISALLILIFSISPLVLPTSDLTPSQAAQARAGAARIIKPLMSAKEQATIAVTNEQLTAISDTVSYTVPAVQLRLNSSAMGILMATSITTIPGAVYLNAQCMLVPNLEGKLEFNQCRLGSLPLPGIMVEYLFKGIARVFFGEEALLTFNNILANAQLGNDKLVINFHKPGNLKASVEDRITDTFKVIQELRQLDSADTETITLYLDYIQSHATRSDNTAELVGKTFLFAQSRSITEDPVDENIAALWALTMTLGAPEFARIVAMPVDYSLMLPEKFVLRNRMDLRLHFFFSVALRLASEKQLSVNIGKLKEVMDTAQGGSGYSFRDLTADKSGVELADFAISSEDNARRVQAILAGSKDENLFIPLLHDLPEGFSETAFQRTFGSESDERYLAMENTIDGRIAALPLYSDETSTAYRRAPAVNADVALNQSDITVSQQWYQVDTHIHTRYSDGVYSVVQIAEQASAFGCDAIAITDHGDQNLKQVLSDTFWQDVGKAANANPNLSIMAGLEWNIPPFAGREHVTVLLPQNDQTPAMLSAFRDQFDHYGKSTPVDIDASAAMQWLNQQYAGQSDSPVIIYNHPSRKDASEGENQHDMENWLQQSPYVIGFSGSPGHQKKRGDDNGSYSFKFKTRHGWDPAIAVVGKDWDALLMSGRQIYAARAPSDFHNDNMDYWPCEFSTTHVRATSKSPRHIMAGFKRGHFWAQHGKFVDALSATLEDSNGKVLANAGDTLSTSQTGLQARLTVNLAAKDWQGFATSLDEVTAVIITDQGVDTRTFYPETGKNPYVFTVPLPPRGSHVAVRWFGRSIQPEQHHYQFFTNAVMVQR
;
A
#
# COMPACT_ATOMS: atom_id res chain seq x y z
N MET A 1 -77.16 -68.19 21.60
CA MET A 1 -77.64 -66.84 21.94
C MET A 1 -76.71 -65.84 21.29
N THR A 2 -77.30 -65.09 20.36
CA THR A 2 -76.87 -63.89 19.63
C THR A 2 -75.68 -63.11 20.20
N THR A 3 -74.62 -62.92 19.39
CA THR A 3 -73.64 -61.83 19.52
C THR A 3 -73.89 -60.81 18.42
N GLU A 4 -74.44 -59.66 18.80
CA GLU A 4 -74.71 -58.51 17.93
C GLU A 4 -73.42 -57.77 17.55
N ALA A 5 -73.36 -57.36 16.29
CA ALA A 5 -72.36 -56.44 15.76
C ALA A 5 -72.64 -55.00 16.20
N THR A 6 -71.60 -54.27 16.62
CA THR A 6 -71.62 -52.81 16.82
C THR A 6 -70.55 -52.14 15.95
N PRO A 7 -70.82 -50.97 15.32
CA PRO A 7 -69.95 -50.39 14.30
C PRO A 7 -68.87 -49.46 14.88
N HIS A 8 -67.68 -49.45 14.25
CA HIS A 8 -66.60 -48.49 14.49
C HIS A 8 -66.97 -47.06 14.09
N PRO A 9 -66.72 -46.02 14.92
CA PRO A 9 -66.80 -44.63 14.47
C PRO A 9 -65.45 -44.13 13.92
N GLN A 10 -65.47 -43.67 12.67
CA GLN A 10 -64.39 -42.91 12.03
C GLN A 10 -64.09 -41.62 12.81
N LYS A 11 -62.86 -41.45 13.32
CA LYS A 11 -62.32 -40.17 13.78
C LYS A 11 -61.11 -39.74 12.93
N LYS A 12 -61.37 -39.21 11.72
CA LYS A 12 -60.40 -38.37 10.95
C LYS A 12 -61.15 -37.35 10.09
N ARG A 13 -61.12 -36.05 10.48
CA ARG A 13 -61.22 -34.90 9.54
C ARG A 13 -61.04 -33.50 10.16
N PHE A 14 -61.23 -33.33 11.47
CA PHE A 14 -61.33 -31.98 12.06
C PHE A 14 -59.97 -31.33 12.42
N TRP A 15 -58.99 -32.12 12.86
CA TRP A 15 -57.66 -31.60 13.26
C TRP A 15 -56.77 -31.17 12.08
N HIS A 16 -56.94 -31.78 10.90
CA HIS A 16 -56.23 -31.34 9.68
C HIS A 16 -56.72 -29.98 9.18
N LYS A 17 -58.01 -29.67 9.28
CA LYS A 17 -58.59 -28.40 8.81
C LYS A 17 -58.05 -27.19 9.58
N ARG A 18 -57.89 -27.28 10.91
CA ARG A 18 -57.33 -26.18 11.72
C ARG A 18 -55.85 -25.90 11.41
N ARG A 19 -55.05 -26.95 11.17
CA ARG A 19 -53.65 -26.78 10.75
C ARG A 19 -53.57 -26.19 9.34
N VAL A 20 -54.34 -26.71 8.39
CA VAL A 20 -54.39 -26.17 7.01
C VAL A 20 -54.84 -24.70 7.00
N VAL A 21 -55.88 -24.33 7.75
CA VAL A 21 -56.33 -22.93 7.87
C VAL A 21 -55.25 -22.06 8.52
N LYS A 22 -54.60 -22.52 9.60
CA LYS A 22 -53.50 -21.80 10.25
C LYS A 22 -52.33 -21.57 9.29
N TYR A 23 -51.90 -22.59 8.56
CA TYR A 23 -50.81 -22.46 7.59
C TYR A 23 -51.22 -21.60 6.39
N THR A 24 -52.46 -21.68 5.91
CA THR A 24 -52.96 -20.82 4.82
C THR A 24 -52.99 -19.35 5.23
N ILE A 25 -53.44 -19.06 6.46
CA ILE A 25 -53.44 -17.69 7.01
C ILE A 25 -52.00 -17.18 7.16
N ILE A 26 -51.09 -18.01 7.69
CA ILE A 26 -49.67 -17.65 7.82
C ILE A 26 -49.06 -17.40 6.43
N SER A 27 -49.28 -18.28 5.45
CA SER A 27 -48.78 -18.11 4.09
C SER A 27 -49.34 -16.87 3.40
N ALA A 28 -50.63 -16.56 3.58
CA ALA A 28 -51.23 -15.35 3.06
C ALA A 28 -50.64 -14.09 3.72
N LEU A 29 -50.40 -14.11 5.03
CA LEU A 29 -49.71 -13.04 5.76
C LEU A 29 -48.27 -12.86 5.27
N LEU A 30 -47.53 -13.95 5.05
CA LEU A 30 -46.18 -13.90 4.50
C LEU A 30 -46.18 -13.27 3.09
N ILE A 31 -47.12 -13.64 2.22
CA ILE A 31 -47.26 -13.02 0.87
C ILE A 31 -47.60 -11.53 0.96
N LEU A 32 -48.41 -11.11 1.94
CA LEU A 32 -48.76 -9.70 2.11
C LEU A 32 -47.61 -8.87 2.66
N ILE A 33 -46.75 -9.46 3.50
CA ILE A 33 -45.65 -8.78 4.20
C ILE A 33 -44.38 -8.71 3.34
N PHE A 34 -44.09 -9.77 2.59
CA PHE A 34 -42.87 -9.89 1.79
C PHE A 34 -43.10 -9.49 0.33
N SER A 35 -42.10 -8.84 -0.26
CA SER A 35 -42.10 -8.35 -1.64
C SER A 35 -40.88 -8.86 -2.39
N ILE A 36 -40.99 -9.02 -3.71
CA ILE A 36 -39.86 -9.32 -4.61
C ILE A 36 -39.14 -8.07 -5.12
N SER A 37 -39.68 -6.88 -4.80
CA SER A 37 -39.08 -5.59 -5.17
C SER A 37 -38.96 -4.69 -3.95
N PRO A 38 -37.85 -3.96 -3.80
CA PRO A 38 -37.67 -3.04 -2.69
C PRO A 38 -38.55 -1.81 -2.87
N LEU A 39 -39.04 -1.27 -1.76
CA LEU A 39 -39.75 0.01 -1.72
C LEU A 39 -38.79 1.20 -1.82
N VAL A 40 -37.59 1.06 -1.26
CA VAL A 40 -36.50 2.04 -1.29
C VAL A 40 -35.38 1.45 -2.12
N LEU A 41 -34.96 2.17 -3.17
CA LEU A 41 -33.89 1.71 -4.05
C LEU A 41 -32.57 1.61 -3.28
N PRO A 42 -31.73 0.59 -3.57
CA PRO A 42 -30.41 0.46 -2.98
C PRO A 42 -29.53 1.69 -3.20
N THR A 43 -28.92 2.20 -2.13
CA THR A 43 -27.89 3.24 -2.21
C THR A 43 -26.52 2.57 -2.39
N SER A 44 -25.88 2.78 -3.54
CA SER A 44 -24.55 2.23 -3.86
C SER A 44 -23.39 3.20 -3.63
N ASP A 45 -23.67 4.51 -3.59
CA ASP A 45 -22.66 5.56 -3.52
C ASP A 45 -23.12 6.70 -2.60
N LEU A 46 -22.17 7.35 -1.93
CA LEU A 46 -22.39 8.58 -1.16
C LEU A 46 -21.45 9.68 -1.64
N THR A 47 -21.98 10.88 -1.85
CA THR A 47 -21.11 12.04 -2.01
C THR A 47 -20.53 12.48 -0.66
N PRO A 48 -19.36 13.13 -0.66
CA PRO A 48 -18.81 13.73 0.55
C PRO A 48 -19.75 14.71 1.24
N SER A 49 -20.42 15.55 0.46
CA SER A 49 -21.43 16.47 0.99
C SER A 49 -22.56 15.69 1.69
N GLN A 50 -23.06 14.60 1.11
CA GLN A 50 -24.05 13.73 1.77
C GLN A 50 -23.49 13.14 3.07
N ALA A 51 -22.29 12.56 3.06
CA ALA A 51 -21.70 11.95 4.25
C ALA A 51 -21.42 12.99 5.37
N ALA A 52 -20.96 14.20 5.01
CA ALA A 52 -20.77 15.31 5.93
C ALA A 52 -22.10 15.82 6.50
N GLN A 53 -23.15 15.93 5.69
CA GLN A 53 -24.49 16.29 6.14
C GLN A 53 -25.07 15.20 7.06
N ALA A 54 -24.80 13.93 6.79
CA ALA A 54 -25.19 12.82 7.65
C ALA A 54 -24.50 12.93 9.02
N ARG A 55 -23.17 13.17 9.06
CA ARG A 55 -22.41 13.39 10.29
C ARG A 55 -22.93 14.59 11.07
N ALA A 56 -23.15 15.72 10.40
CA ALA A 56 -23.65 16.95 11.00
C ALA A 56 -25.08 16.77 11.54
N GLY A 57 -25.96 16.12 10.77
CA GLY A 57 -27.31 15.77 11.16
C GLY A 57 -27.34 14.85 12.38
N ALA A 58 -26.58 13.77 12.35
CA ALA A 58 -26.45 12.83 13.47
C ALA A 58 -25.92 13.53 14.72
N ALA A 59 -24.91 14.38 14.60
CA ALA A 59 -24.40 15.17 15.74
C ALA A 59 -25.45 16.14 16.31
N ARG A 60 -26.31 16.73 15.48
CA ARG A 60 -27.44 17.58 15.91
C ARG A 60 -28.56 16.82 16.59
N ILE A 61 -28.63 15.49 16.42
CA ILE A 61 -29.56 14.61 17.13
C ILE A 61 -28.91 14.09 18.42
N ILE A 62 -27.71 13.52 18.33
CA ILE A 62 -27.03 12.83 19.45
C ILE A 62 -26.55 13.82 20.52
N LYS A 63 -25.91 14.94 20.15
CA LYS A 63 -25.34 15.87 21.15
C LYS A 63 -26.40 16.44 22.11
N PRO A 64 -27.57 16.91 21.66
CA PRO A 64 -28.62 17.37 22.57
C PRO A 64 -29.17 16.25 23.47
N LEU A 65 -29.36 15.04 22.94
CA LEU A 65 -29.83 13.86 23.70
C LEU A 65 -28.84 13.43 24.79
N MET A 66 -27.54 13.48 24.49
CA MET A 66 -26.47 13.11 25.42
C MET A 66 -26.00 14.27 26.31
N SER A 67 -26.59 15.47 26.17
CA SER A 67 -26.18 16.63 26.96
C SER A 67 -26.64 16.50 28.42
N ALA A 68 -25.92 17.14 29.34
CA ALA A 68 -26.34 17.24 30.74
C ALA A 68 -27.49 18.24 30.95
N LYS A 69 -27.84 19.05 29.93
CA LYS A 69 -28.88 20.07 30.02
C LYS A 69 -30.26 19.41 29.99
N GLU A 70 -31.15 19.85 30.87
CA GLU A 70 -32.54 19.38 30.92
C GLU A 70 -33.39 19.96 29.78
N GLN A 71 -33.03 21.11 29.21
CA GLN A 71 -33.65 21.66 28.02
C GLN A 71 -32.70 21.54 26.83
N ALA A 72 -33.20 20.91 25.77
CA ALA A 72 -32.43 20.61 24.59
C ALA A 72 -33.28 20.82 23.32
N THR A 73 -32.61 21.23 22.24
CA THR A 73 -33.24 21.42 20.94
C THR A 73 -32.51 20.58 19.90
N ILE A 74 -33.27 19.80 19.15
CA ILE A 74 -32.80 19.12 17.93
C ILE A 74 -33.32 19.92 16.74
N ALA A 75 -32.44 20.31 15.82
CA ALA A 75 -32.81 21.03 14.61
C ALA A 75 -32.12 20.40 13.40
N VAL A 76 -32.87 19.67 12.58
CA VAL A 76 -32.33 18.89 11.45
C VAL A 76 -33.04 19.31 10.17
N THR A 77 -32.30 19.49 9.08
CA THR A 77 -32.88 19.81 7.77
C THR A 77 -33.36 18.55 7.06
N ASN A 78 -34.23 18.70 6.05
CA ASN A 78 -34.62 17.57 5.19
C ASN A 78 -33.41 16.91 4.50
N GLU A 79 -32.46 17.73 4.05
CA GLU A 79 -31.18 17.28 3.47
C GLU A 79 -30.40 16.40 4.45
N GLN A 80 -30.30 16.81 5.71
CA GLN A 80 -29.63 16.04 6.75
C GLN A 80 -30.34 14.73 7.09
N LEU A 81 -31.68 14.73 7.12
CA LEU A 81 -32.45 13.48 7.31
C LEU A 81 -32.25 12.50 6.15
N THR A 82 -32.28 13.02 4.93
CA THR A 82 -32.05 12.23 3.71
C THR A 82 -30.64 11.66 3.72
N ALA A 83 -29.64 12.49 4.01
CA ALA A 83 -28.24 12.08 4.14
C ALA A 83 -28.03 11.00 5.20
N ILE A 84 -28.64 11.13 6.39
CA ILE A 84 -28.60 10.08 7.43
C ILE A 84 -29.17 8.77 6.90
N SER A 85 -30.33 8.81 6.22
CA SER A 85 -30.95 7.59 5.70
C SER A 85 -30.15 6.94 4.58
N ASP A 86 -29.55 7.74 3.70
CA ASP A 86 -28.68 7.27 2.63
C ASP A 86 -27.39 6.66 3.22
N THR A 87 -26.83 7.25 4.29
CA THR A 87 -25.67 6.69 5.02
C THR A 87 -25.97 5.36 5.67
N VAL A 88 -27.13 5.20 6.33
CA VAL A 88 -27.54 3.90 6.90
C VAL A 88 -27.67 2.85 5.79
N SER A 89 -28.26 3.25 4.66
CA SER A 89 -28.49 2.38 3.50
C SER A 89 -27.20 1.88 2.85
N TYR A 90 -26.20 2.75 2.79
CA TYR A 90 -24.86 2.45 2.30
C TYR A 90 -24.09 1.54 3.27
N THR A 91 -24.09 1.87 4.56
CA THR A 91 -23.33 1.14 5.57
C THR A 91 -23.88 -0.26 5.82
N VAL A 92 -25.21 -0.44 5.80
CA VAL A 92 -25.87 -1.74 6.01
C VAL A 92 -26.67 -2.10 4.76
N PRO A 93 -26.08 -2.79 3.76
CA PRO A 93 -26.75 -3.07 2.48
C PRO A 93 -28.07 -3.84 2.60
N ALA A 94 -28.22 -4.63 3.67
CA ALA A 94 -29.45 -5.35 3.97
C ALA A 94 -30.62 -4.41 4.33
N VAL A 95 -30.38 -3.14 4.68
CA VAL A 95 -31.40 -2.18 5.12
C VAL A 95 -31.36 -0.95 4.23
N GLN A 96 -32.34 -0.78 3.37
CA GLN A 96 -32.54 0.47 2.62
C GLN A 96 -33.51 1.36 3.40
N LEU A 97 -33.16 2.61 3.61
CA LEU A 97 -33.91 3.57 4.43
C LEU A 97 -34.04 4.89 3.68
N ARG A 98 -35.24 5.47 3.74
CA ARG A 98 -35.51 6.82 3.26
C ARG A 98 -36.25 7.61 4.32
N LEU A 99 -35.63 8.72 4.74
CA LEU A 99 -36.23 9.70 5.63
C LEU A 99 -36.38 11.02 4.87
N ASN A 100 -37.59 11.56 4.83
CA ASN A 100 -37.84 12.86 4.21
C ASN A 100 -38.85 13.64 5.05
N SER A 101 -38.58 14.91 5.30
CA SER A 101 -39.46 15.82 6.01
C SER A 101 -39.99 16.91 5.10
N SER A 102 -41.27 17.22 5.24
CA SER A 102 -41.94 18.37 4.61
C SER A 102 -42.81 19.10 5.62
N ALA A 103 -43.42 20.23 5.23
CA ALA A 103 -44.43 20.91 6.03
C ALA A 103 -45.66 20.02 6.35
N MET A 104 -45.92 18.98 5.55
CA MET A 104 -47.07 18.07 5.75
C MET A 104 -46.77 16.91 6.70
N GLY A 105 -45.50 16.57 6.94
CA GLY A 105 -45.13 15.40 7.72
C GLY A 105 -43.75 14.85 7.37
N ILE A 106 -43.37 13.79 8.09
CA ILE A 106 -42.12 13.03 7.90
C ILE A 106 -42.47 11.66 7.31
N LEU A 107 -41.95 11.38 6.12
CA LEU A 107 -41.99 10.04 5.51
C LEU A 107 -40.83 9.22 6.04
N MET A 108 -41.14 8.02 6.53
CA MET A 108 -40.16 6.99 6.83
C MET A 108 -40.51 5.76 5.99
N ALA A 109 -39.60 5.36 5.11
CA ALA A 109 -39.73 4.16 4.31
C ALA A 109 -38.48 3.30 4.45
N THR A 110 -38.63 1.98 4.51
CA THR A 110 -37.52 1.04 4.57
C THR A 110 -37.79 -0.22 3.77
N SER A 111 -36.72 -0.83 3.23
CA SER A 111 -36.72 -2.14 2.61
C SER A 111 -35.61 -2.98 3.22
N ILE A 112 -35.98 -4.02 3.96
CA ILE A 112 -35.02 -4.93 4.59
C ILE A 112 -34.93 -6.19 3.73
N THR A 113 -33.74 -6.48 3.24
CA THR A 113 -33.44 -7.71 2.50
C THR A 113 -33.43 -8.89 3.46
N THR A 114 -34.33 -9.85 3.25
CA THR A 114 -34.47 -11.04 4.10
C THR A 114 -33.91 -12.30 3.44
N ILE A 115 -33.93 -12.34 2.11
CA ILE A 115 -33.15 -13.26 1.29
C ILE A 115 -32.37 -12.37 0.32
N PRO A 116 -31.02 -12.39 0.35
CA PRO A 116 -30.17 -11.55 -0.51
C PRO A 116 -30.66 -11.53 -1.96
N GLY A 117 -31.02 -10.34 -2.46
CA GLY A 117 -31.42 -10.11 -3.86
C GLY A 117 -32.77 -10.70 -4.30
N ALA A 118 -33.55 -11.31 -3.40
CA ALA A 118 -34.76 -12.03 -3.79
C ALA A 118 -36.02 -11.58 -3.04
N VAL A 119 -35.92 -11.29 -1.73
CA VAL A 119 -37.11 -11.03 -0.90
C VAL A 119 -36.86 -9.89 0.08
N TYR A 120 -37.78 -8.93 0.07
CA TYR A 120 -37.76 -7.69 0.83
C TYR A 120 -38.93 -7.63 1.81
N LEU A 121 -38.64 -7.17 3.02
CA LEU A 121 -39.62 -6.69 3.98
C LEU A 121 -39.71 -5.17 3.83
N ASN A 122 -40.78 -4.70 3.19
CA ASN A 122 -41.00 -3.27 2.99
C ASN A 122 -41.82 -2.70 4.15
N ALA A 123 -41.46 -1.54 4.67
CA ALA A 123 -42.30 -0.81 5.61
C ALA A 123 -42.31 0.67 5.27
N GLN A 124 -43.45 1.33 5.44
CA GLN A 124 -43.56 2.77 5.31
C GLN A 124 -44.55 3.34 6.31
N CYS A 125 -44.33 4.57 6.75
CA CYS A 125 -45.19 5.25 7.70
C CYS A 125 -44.95 6.76 7.60
N MET A 126 -46.03 7.54 7.73
CA MET A 126 -45.98 9.01 7.75
C MET A 126 -46.19 9.49 9.17
N LEU A 127 -45.34 10.37 9.69
CA LEU A 127 -45.67 11.18 10.87
C LEU A 127 -46.28 12.49 10.41
N VAL A 128 -47.52 12.76 10.80
CA VAL A 128 -48.23 13.99 10.44
C VAL A 128 -48.66 14.74 11.71
N PRO A 129 -48.69 16.08 11.70
CA PRO A 129 -49.20 16.85 12.83
C PRO A 129 -50.73 16.71 12.92
N ASN A 130 -51.23 16.42 14.12
CA ASN A 130 -52.64 16.42 14.42
C ASN A 130 -53.17 17.85 14.66
N LEU A 131 -54.46 18.00 14.98
CA LEU A 131 -55.11 19.31 15.22
C LEU A 131 -54.49 20.11 16.38
N GLU A 132 -53.80 19.45 17.31
CA GLU A 132 -53.11 20.06 18.46
C GLU A 132 -51.62 20.34 18.16
N GLY A 133 -51.16 20.05 16.93
CA GLY A 133 -49.77 20.23 16.50
C GLY A 133 -48.83 19.08 16.89
N LYS A 134 -49.33 18.02 17.52
CA LYS A 134 -48.55 16.82 17.92
C LYS A 134 -48.38 15.87 16.74
N LEU A 135 -47.19 15.33 16.54
CA LEU A 135 -46.96 14.31 15.50
C LEU A 135 -47.59 12.96 15.87
N GLU A 136 -48.33 12.38 14.94
CA GLU A 136 -48.94 11.05 15.04
C GLU A 136 -48.59 10.17 13.83
N PHE A 137 -48.49 8.87 14.07
CA PHE A 137 -48.25 7.89 13.01
C PHE A 137 -49.52 7.69 12.17
N ASN A 138 -49.40 7.88 10.86
CA ASN A 138 -50.49 7.78 9.90
C ASN A 138 -50.02 7.07 8.62
N GLN A 139 -50.96 6.49 7.88
CA GLN A 139 -50.72 5.79 6.60
C GLN A 139 -49.61 4.71 6.65
N CYS A 140 -49.52 3.99 7.76
CA CYS A 140 -48.44 3.01 7.96
C CYS A 140 -48.77 1.66 7.32
N ARG A 141 -47.76 1.04 6.70
CA ARG A 141 -47.87 -0.25 6.01
C ARG A 141 -46.66 -1.13 6.27
N LEU A 142 -46.89 -2.43 6.38
CA LEU A 142 -45.87 -3.49 6.37
C LEU A 142 -46.14 -4.40 5.17
N GLY A 143 -45.30 -4.30 4.15
CA GLY A 143 -45.58 -4.80 2.80
C GLY A 143 -46.83 -4.13 2.25
N SER A 144 -47.83 -4.94 1.93
CA SER A 144 -49.17 -4.51 1.53
C SER A 144 -50.18 -4.43 2.68
N LEU A 145 -49.79 -4.82 3.91
CA LEU A 145 -50.67 -4.83 5.07
C LEU A 145 -50.76 -3.41 5.70
N PRO A 146 -51.93 -2.76 5.70
CA PRO A 146 -52.11 -1.49 6.41
C PRO A 146 -52.11 -1.70 7.94
N LEU A 147 -51.38 -0.86 8.67
CA LEU A 147 -51.29 -0.90 10.13
C LEU A 147 -51.89 0.38 10.74
N PRO A 148 -52.78 0.26 11.75
CA PRO A 148 -53.26 1.42 12.50
C PRO A 148 -52.12 2.15 13.21
N GLY A 149 -52.11 3.48 13.16
CA GLY A 149 -51.06 4.31 13.77
C GLY A 149 -50.80 4.03 15.25
N ILE A 150 -51.86 3.77 16.02
CA ILE A 150 -51.78 3.44 17.46
C ILE A 150 -50.98 2.14 17.69
N MET A 151 -51.13 1.15 16.80
CA MET A 151 -50.38 -0.11 16.90
C MET A 151 -48.89 0.12 16.63
N VAL A 152 -48.59 0.98 15.65
CA VAL A 152 -47.21 1.39 15.35
C VAL A 152 -46.61 2.16 16.51
N GLU A 153 -47.34 3.12 17.09
CA GLU A 153 -46.90 3.87 18.27
C GLU A 153 -46.60 2.94 19.46
N TYR A 154 -47.46 1.95 19.71
CA TYR A 154 -47.24 0.96 20.76
C TYR A 154 -45.97 0.14 20.50
N LEU A 155 -45.73 -0.28 19.25
CA LEU A 155 -44.54 -1.01 18.86
C LEU A 155 -43.27 -0.17 19.08
N PHE A 156 -43.27 1.09 18.62
CA PHE A 156 -42.15 2.01 18.80
C PHE A 156 -41.86 2.28 20.29
N LYS A 157 -42.89 2.48 21.12
CA LYS A 157 -42.73 2.62 22.57
C LYS A 157 -42.18 1.34 23.21
N GLY A 158 -42.65 0.17 22.78
CA GLY A 158 -42.12 -1.12 23.22
C GLY A 158 -40.62 -1.25 22.93
N ILE A 159 -40.21 -0.93 21.70
CA ILE A 159 -38.80 -0.94 21.28
C ILE A 159 -38.00 0.08 22.10
N ALA A 160 -38.48 1.33 22.21
CA ALA A 160 -37.78 2.37 22.94
C ALA A 160 -37.56 2.01 24.43
N ARG A 161 -38.55 1.37 25.07
CA ARG A 161 -38.44 0.88 26.45
C ARG A 161 -37.34 -0.16 26.60
N VAL A 162 -37.25 -1.11 25.66
CA VAL A 162 -36.28 -2.21 25.71
C VAL A 162 -34.85 -1.68 25.58
N PHE A 163 -34.61 -0.78 24.61
CA PHE A 163 -33.25 -0.30 24.32
C PHE A 163 -32.80 0.90 25.16
N PHE A 164 -33.74 1.73 25.65
CA PHE A 164 -33.40 3.02 26.26
C PHE A 164 -34.09 3.29 27.62
N GLY A 165 -34.90 2.35 28.13
CA GLY A 165 -35.57 2.45 29.44
C GLY A 165 -36.81 3.34 29.49
N GLU A 166 -37.40 3.49 30.68
CA GLU A 166 -38.64 4.26 30.89
C GLU A 166 -38.43 5.79 30.71
N GLU A 167 -37.23 6.30 30.95
CA GLU A 167 -36.91 7.72 30.75
C GLU A 167 -36.92 8.12 29.25
N ALA A 168 -36.59 7.18 28.37
CA ALA A 168 -36.65 7.39 26.93
C ALA A 168 -38.08 7.44 26.40
N LEU A 169 -39.04 6.79 27.07
CA LEU A 169 -40.46 6.90 26.74
C LEU A 169 -41.00 8.30 27.03
N LEU A 170 -40.61 8.89 28.16
CA LEU A 170 -40.97 10.27 28.50
C LEU A 170 -40.37 11.25 27.48
N THR A 171 -39.13 11.01 27.09
CA THR A 171 -38.42 11.80 26.07
C THR A 171 -39.07 11.64 24.70
N PHE A 172 -39.40 10.42 24.27
CA PHE A 172 -40.08 10.13 23.00
C PHE A 172 -41.46 10.80 22.90
N ASN A 173 -42.27 10.72 23.96
CA ASN A 173 -43.56 11.42 24.02
C ASN A 173 -43.39 12.94 23.95
N ASN A 174 -42.37 13.50 24.62
CA ASN A 174 -42.05 14.93 24.54
C ASN A 174 -41.60 15.34 23.14
N ILE A 175 -40.80 14.52 22.47
CA ILE A 175 -40.33 14.76 21.10
C ILE A 175 -41.52 14.84 20.15
N LEU A 176 -42.45 13.89 20.21
CA LEU A 176 -43.63 13.89 19.34
C LEU A 176 -44.59 15.06 19.63
N ALA A 177 -44.71 15.48 20.90
CA ALA A 177 -45.59 16.57 21.32
C ALA A 177 -45.06 17.97 20.95
N ASN A 178 -43.75 18.14 20.84
CA ASN A 178 -43.10 19.44 20.66
C ASN A 178 -42.32 19.57 19.34
N ALA A 179 -42.50 18.62 18.42
CA ALA A 179 -41.91 18.67 17.10
C ALA A 179 -42.63 19.69 16.22
N GLN A 180 -41.87 20.65 15.69
CA GLN A 180 -42.35 21.66 14.75
C GLN A 180 -41.76 21.37 13.37
N LEU A 181 -42.65 21.22 12.38
CA LEU A 181 -42.30 21.04 10.98
C LEU A 181 -42.33 22.39 10.27
N GLY A 182 -41.16 22.82 9.77
CA GLY A 182 -41.04 23.96 8.86
C GLY A 182 -40.85 23.51 7.40
N ASN A 183 -40.74 24.47 6.48
CA ASN A 183 -40.64 24.19 5.05
C ASN A 183 -39.41 23.36 4.63
N ASP A 184 -38.36 23.26 5.48
CA ASP A 184 -37.17 22.43 5.24
C ASP A 184 -36.46 21.96 6.52
N LYS A 185 -37.09 22.13 7.70
CA LYS A 185 -36.47 21.87 9.01
C LYS A 185 -37.45 21.20 9.96
N LEU A 186 -36.97 20.17 10.64
CA LEU A 186 -37.58 19.59 11.82
C LEU A 186 -36.91 20.19 13.06
N VAL A 187 -37.68 20.90 13.88
CA VAL A 187 -37.21 21.46 15.15
C VAL A 187 -37.97 20.80 16.29
N ILE A 188 -37.25 20.18 17.22
CA ILE A 188 -37.83 19.51 18.38
C ILE A 188 -37.26 20.15 19.63
N ASN A 189 -38.11 20.81 20.40
CA ASN A 189 -37.76 21.30 21.73
C ASN A 189 -38.25 20.28 22.75
N PHE A 190 -37.37 19.73 23.56
CA PHE A 190 -37.78 18.72 24.54
C PHE A 190 -37.13 18.95 25.90
N HIS A 191 -37.84 18.50 26.92
CA HIS A 191 -37.33 18.42 28.27
C HIS A 191 -36.82 17.00 28.53
N LYS A 192 -35.55 16.90 28.88
CA LYS A 192 -34.85 15.66 29.15
C LYS A 192 -34.97 15.33 30.64
N PRO A 193 -35.40 14.12 31.02
CA PRO A 193 -35.32 13.69 32.41
C PRO A 193 -33.86 13.69 32.91
N GLY A 194 -33.66 13.99 34.20
CA GLY A 194 -32.37 14.38 34.78
C GLY A 194 -31.18 13.47 34.47
N ASN A 195 -31.39 12.16 34.21
CA ASN A 195 -30.30 11.21 33.98
C ASN A 195 -30.38 10.37 32.68
N LEU A 196 -31.07 10.83 31.63
CA LEU A 196 -31.18 10.09 30.35
C LEU A 196 -29.83 9.60 29.80
N LYS A 197 -28.74 10.37 30.00
CA LYS A 197 -27.40 9.98 29.58
C LYS A 197 -26.92 8.71 30.29
N ALA A 198 -26.99 8.66 31.62
CA ALA A 198 -26.58 7.47 32.38
C ALA A 198 -27.52 6.29 32.11
N SER A 199 -28.84 6.55 31.97
CA SER A 199 -29.82 5.53 31.60
C SER A 199 -29.50 4.88 30.24
N VAL A 200 -29.02 5.67 29.28
CA VAL A 200 -28.58 5.19 27.97
C VAL A 200 -27.23 4.47 28.06
N GLU A 201 -26.25 4.99 28.81
CA GLU A 201 -24.93 4.36 29.00
C GLU A 201 -25.03 2.99 29.71
N ASP A 202 -25.84 2.87 30.76
CA ASP A 202 -26.10 1.60 31.46
C ASP A 202 -26.81 0.59 30.54
N ARG A 203 -27.82 1.04 29.78
CA ARG A 203 -28.60 0.16 28.88
C ARG A 203 -27.84 -0.24 27.63
N ILE A 204 -26.95 0.59 27.11
CA ILE A 204 -26.04 0.22 26.02
C ILE A 204 -25.14 -0.92 26.48
N THR A 205 -24.61 -0.84 27.69
CA THR A 205 -23.81 -1.91 28.31
C THR A 205 -24.62 -3.21 28.45
N ASP A 206 -25.88 -3.13 28.91
CA ASP A 206 -26.77 -4.30 28.97
C ASP A 206 -27.19 -4.83 27.59
N THR A 207 -27.31 -3.97 26.58
CA THR A 207 -27.63 -4.36 25.21
C THR A 207 -26.43 -5.10 24.57
N PHE A 208 -25.21 -4.68 24.87
CA PHE A 208 -24.02 -5.42 24.48
C PHE A 208 -23.93 -6.79 25.16
N LYS A 209 -24.42 -6.94 26.40
CA LYS A 209 -24.58 -8.28 27.02
C LYS A 209 -25.59 -9.16 26.29
N VAL A 210 -26.69 -8.60 25.76
CA VAL A 210 -27.64 -9.36 24.92
C VAL A 210 -26.99 -9.78 23.59
N ILE A 211 -26.16 -8.92 22.99
CA ILE A 211 -25.39 -9.25 21.79
C ILE A 211 -24.32 -10.32 22.10
N GLN A 212 -23.72 -10.26 23.28
CA GLN A 212 -22.79 -11.25 23.81
C GLN A 212 -23.47 -12.62 23.94
N GLU A 213 -24.67 -12.69 24.52
CA GLU A 213 -25.48 -13.92 24.62
C GLU A 213 -25.87 -14.49 23.25
N LEU A 214 -26.17 -13.63 22.27
CA LEU A 214 -26.47 -14.04 20.89
C LEU A 214 -25.24 -14.53 20.13
N ARG A 215 -24.05 -14.06 20.50
CA ARG A 215 -22.76 -14.46 19.91
C ARG A 215 -22.05 -15.58 20.67
N GLN A 216 -22.62 -16.06 21.78
CA GLN A 216 -22.02 -17.08 22.66
C GLN A 216 -20.64 -16.70 23.19
N LEU A 217 -20.40 -15.40 23.44
CA LEU A 217 -19.16 -14.95 24.08
C LEU A 217 -19.27 -15.16 25.60
N ASP A 218 -18.65 -16.20 26.14
CA ASP A 218 -18.80 -16.59 27.55
C ASP A 218 -17.90 -15.77 28.50
N SER A 219 -18.11 -15.86 29.81
CA SER A 219 -17.24 -15.19 30.80
C SER A 219 -15.77 -15.63 30.70
N ALA A 220 -15.54 -16.86 30.21
CA ALA A 220 -14.21 -17.40 29.91
C ALA A 220 -13.44 -16.56 28.87
N ASP A 221 -14.14 -15.87 27.96
CA ASP A 221 -13.51 -15.04 26.93
C ASP A 221 -12.91 -13.77 27.52
N THR A 222 -13.56 -13.17 28.52
CA THR A 222 -13.06 -11.95 29.19
C THR A 222 -11.83 -12.20 30.05
N GLU A 223 -11.74 -13.39 30.68
CA GLU A 223 -10.54 -13.82 31.41
C GLU A 223 -9.37 -14.03 30.44
N THR A 224 -9.64 -14.65 29.29
CA THR A 224 -8.63 -14.87 28.25
C THR A 224 -8.15 -13.54 27.66
N ILE A 225 -9.05 -12.59 27.35
CA ILE A 225 -8.67 -11.24 26.89
C ILE A 225 -7.78 -10.54 27.94
N THR A 226 -8.12 -10.65 29.23
CA THR A 226 -7.33 -10.07 30.31
C THR A 226 -5.93 -10.68 30.37
N LEU A 227 -5.81 -12.00 30.20
CA LEU A 227 -4.52 -12.69 30.11
C LEU A 227 -3.65 -12.13 28.97
N TYR A 228 -4.23 -11.86 27.80
CA TYR A 228 -3.49 -11.25 26.68
C TYR A 228 -3.13 -9.79 26.93
N LEU A 229 -3.99 -9.01 27.59
CA LEU A 229 -3.67 -7.64 27.98
C LEU A 229 -2.47 -7.62 28.94
N ASP A 230 -2.45 -8.49 29.95
CA ASP A 230 -1.33 -8.63 30.87
C ASP A 230 -0.05 -9.09 30.17
N TYR A 231 -0.17 -10.02 29.22
CA TYR A 231 0.95 -10.45 28.39
C TYR A 231 1.54 -9.29 27.58
N ILE A 232 0.71 -8.52 26.89
CA ILE A 232 1.14 -7.36 26.09
C ILE A 232 1.83 -6.33 26.98
N GLN A 233 1.25 -5.98 28.13
CA GLN A 233 1.85 -4.99 29.05
C GLN A 233 3.20 -5.44 29.60
N SER A 234 3.38 -6.73 29.87
CA SER A 234 4.62 -7.28 30.41
C SER A 234 5.71 -7.53 29.36
N HIS A 235 5.37 -7.68 28.09
CA HIS A 235 6.31 -8.02 27.01
C HIS A 235 6.54 -6.92 25.97
N ALA A 236 5.75 -5.83 26.02
CA ALA A 236 5.99 -4.63 25.22
C ALA A 236 7.24 -3.91 25.73
N THR A 237 8.29 -3.84 24.89
CA THR A 237 9.56 -3.20 25.24
C THR A 237 9.70 -1.80 24.66
N ARG A 238 10.74 -1.09 25.11
CA ARG A 238 11.07 0.22 24.55
C ARG A 238 11.54 0.19 23.09
N SER A 239 12.01 -0.94 22.58
CA SER A 239 12.51 -1.08 21.20
C SER A 239 11.50 -1.64 20.19
N ASP A 240 10.35 -2.15 20.64
CA ASP A 240 9.40 -2.84 19.77
C ASP A 240 8.70 -1.89 18.80
N ASN A 241 8.46 -2.37 17.58
CA ASN A 241 7.50 -1.81 16.63
C ASN A 241 6.16 -2.57 16.70
N THR A 242 5.15 -2.15 15.93
CA THR A 242 3.81 -2.76 15.96
C THR A 242 3.83 -4.23 15.53
N ALA A 243 4.54 -4.56 14.45
CA ALA A 243 4.64 -5.95 13.98
C ALA A 243 5.32 -6.87 15.00
N GLU A 244 6.37 -6.41 15.68
CA GLU A 244 7.04 -7.17 16.73
C GLU A 244 6.10 -7.48 17.90
N LEU A 245 5.25 -6.53 18.29
CA LEU A 245 4.27 -6.78 19.36
C LEU A 245 3.15 -7.73 18.90
N VAL A 246 2.65 -7.57 17.68
CA VAL A 246 1.71 -8.53 17.07
C VAL A 246 2.33 -9.92 17.06
N GLY A 247 3.58 -10.05 16.63
CA GLY A 247 4.26 -11.33 16.56
C GLY A 247 4.50 -11.97 17.93
N LYS A 248 4.84 -11.20 18.96
CA LYS A 248 4.91 -11.71 20.35
C LYS A 248 3.55 -12.20 20.84
N THR A 249 2.48 -11.45 20.54
CA THR A 249 1.11 -11.81 20.96
C THR A 249 0.66 -13.12 20.30
N PHE A 250 0.91 -13.28 18.99
CA PHE A 250 0.58 -14.52 18.28
C PHE A 250 1.52 -15.69 18.61
N LEU A 251 2.76 -15.43 19.05
CA LEU A 251 3.62 -16.47 19.62
C LEU A 251 3.02 -17.01 20.93
N PHE A 252 2.45 -16.14 21.77
CA PHE A 252 1.74 -16.57 22.96
C PHE A 252 0.47 -17.36 22.60
N ALA A 253 -0.33 -16.89 21.63
CA ALA A 253 -1.49 -17.61 21.13
C ALA A 253 -1.15 -19.00 20.57
N GLN A 254 -0.06 -19.10 19.80
CA GLN A 254 0.45 -20.38 19.30
C GLN A 254 0.76 -21.36 20.43
N SER A 255 1.37 -20.88 21.52
CA SER A 255 1.72 -21.73 22.66
C SER A 255 0.49 -22.24 23.42
N ARG A 256 -0.57 -21.43 23.50
CA ARG A 256 -1.82 -21.77 24.20
C ARG A 256 -2.71 -22.70 23.37
N SER A 257 -2.68 -22.54 22.06
CA SER A 257 -3.45 -23.34 21.09
C SER A 257 -2.98 -24.80 20.97
N ILE A 258 -2.02 -25.22 21.79
CA ILE A 258 -1.68 -26.63 22.01
C ILE A 258 -2.81 -27.33 22.76
N THR A 259 -3.46 -26.64 23.70
CA THR A 259 -4.54 -27.18 24.54
C THR A 259 -5.87 -26.48 24.32
N GLU A 260 -5.84 -25.19 24.04
CA GLU A 260 -7.04 -24.37 23.83
C GLU A 260 -7.41 -24.26 22.34
N ASP A 261 -8.63 -23.80 22.07
CA ASP A 261 -9.10 -23.56 20.70
C ASP A 261 -8.36 -22.36 20.07
N PRO A 262 -7.72 -22.52 18.90
CA PRO A 262 -6.94 -21.45 18.28
C PRO A 262 -7.79 -20.26 17.80
N VAL A 263 -9.07 -20.46 17.48
CA VAL A 263 -9.97 -19.37 17.10
C VAL A 263 -10.25 -18.49 18.31
N ASP A 264 -10.57 -19.08 19.46
CA ASP A 264 -10.84 -18.34 20.70
C ASP A 264 -9.58 -17.59 21.18
N GLU A 265 -8.41 -18.23 21.12
CA GLU A 265 -7.13 -17.59 21.44
C GLU A 265 -6.82 -16.41 20.50
N ASN A 266 -7.12 -16.54 19.19
CA ASN A 266 -6.96 -15.43 18.24
C ASN A 266 -7.95 -14.29 18.49
N ILE A 267 -9.21 -14.59 18.82
CA ILE A 267 -10.21 -13.58 19.19
C ILE A 267 -9.71 -12.77 20.39
N ALA A 268 -9.25 -13.46 21.44
CA ALA A 268 -8.76 -12.80 22.65
C ALA A 268 -7.50 -11.97 22.40
N ALA A 269 -6.53 -12.51 21.63
CA ALA A 269 -5.33 -11.80 21.21
C ALA A 269 -5.65 -10.52 20.42
N LEU A 270 -6.55 -10.61 19.44
CA LEU A 270 -6.94 -9.46 18.62
C LEU A 270 -7.68 -8.41 19.44
N TRP A 271 -8.61 -8.79 20.32
CA TRP A 271 -9.25 -7.82 21.23
C TRP A 271 -8.22 -7.08 22.10
N ALA A 272 -7.27 -7.81 22.70
CA ALA A 272 -6.21 -7.19 23.50
C ALA A 272 -5.33 -6.24 22.67
N LEU A 273 -4.96 -6.61 21.44
CA LEU A 273 -4.22 -5.73 20.53
C LEU A 273 -5.03 -4.48 20.16
N THR A 274 -6.32 -4.61 19.87
CA THR A 274 -7.16 -3.44 19.51
C THR A 274 -7.34 -2.46 20.67
N MET A 275 -7.42 -2.93 21.90
CA MET A 275 -7.52 -2.07 23.08
C MET A 275 -6.22 -1.32 23.37
N THR A 276 -5.06 -1.92 23.05
CA THR A 276 -3.73 -1.37 23.34
C THR A 276 -3.17 -0.51 22.22
N LEU A 277 -3.43 -0.87 20.95
CA LEU A 277 -2.90 -0.21 19.74
C LEU A 277 -3.95 0.63 18.99
N GLY A 278 -5.25 0.37 19.21
CA GLY A 278 -6.37 1.12 18.64
C GLY A 278 -6.95 2.12 19.65
N ALA A 279 -7.86 1.64 20.51
CA ALA A 279 -8.53 2.47 21.51
C ALA A 279 -9.01 1.63 22.72
N PRO A 280 -8.74 2.04 23.98
CA PRO A 280 -9.21 1.35 25.18
C PRO A 280 -10.73 1.22 25.27
N GLU A 281 -11.49 2.11 24.63
CA GLU A 281 -12.96 2.11 24.61
C GLU A 281 -13.57 0.84 24.01
N PHE A 282 -12.81 0.08 23.20
CA PHE A 282 -13.26 -1.20 22.66
C PHE A 282 -13.56 -2.24 23.76
N ALA A 283 -13.02 -2.06 24.98
CA ALA A 283 -13.40 -2.86 26.15
C ALA A 283 -14.92 -2.88 26.40
N ARG A 284 -15.63 -1.80 26.07
CA ARG A 284 -17.10 -1.72 26.25
C ARG A 284 -17.88 -2.71 25.39
N ILE A 285 -17.35 -3.06 24.22
CA ILE A 285 -18.00 -4.00 23.29
C ILE A 285 -18.04 -5.41 23.89
N VAL A 286 -16.98 -5.79 24.60
CA VAL A 286 -16.85 -7.09 25.29
C VAL A 286 -17.22 -7.00 26.78
N ALA A 287 -17.98 -5.98 27.16
CA ALA A 287 -18.45 -5.74 28.53
C ALA A 287 -17.35 -5.66 29.61
N MET A 288 -16.14 -5.23 29.24
CA MET A 288 -15.01 -4.99 30.13
C MET A 288 -14.89 -3.50 30.53
N PRO A 289 -14.33 -3.18 31.70
CA PRO A 289 -14.05 -1.80 32.09
C PRO A 289 -12.98 -1.18 31.18
N VAL A 290 -13.14 0.12 30.89
CA VAL A 290 -12.14 0.86 30.10
C VAL A 290 -10.97 1.24 31.00
N ASP A 291 -9.75 0.83 30.61
CA ASP A 291 -8.51 1.21 31.27
C ASP A 291 -7.56 1.91 30.28
N TYR A 292 -7.39 3.21 30.46
CA TYR A 292 -6.53 4.04 29.62
C TYR A 292 -5.03 3.82 29.88
N SER A 293 -4.64 3.17 30.98
CA SER A 293 -3.24 2.88 31.27
C SER A 293 -2.65 1.83 30.32
N LEU A 294 -3.51 1.06 29.64
CA LEU A 294 -3.13 0.04 28.67
C LEU A 294 -2.65 0.60 27.33
N MET A 295 -2.90 1.89 27.06
CA MET A 295 -2.63 2.49 25.75
C MET A 295 -1.13 2.56 25.48
N LEU A 296 -0.71 2.00 24.35
CA LEU A 296 0.69 2.00 23.96
C LEU A 296 1.13 3.34 23.33
N PRO A 297 2.39 3.77 23.54
CA PRO A 297 2.89 5.04 23.03
C PRO A 297 2.80 5.21 21.51
N GLU A 298 2.85 6.45 21.03
CA GLU A 298 2.76 6.83 19.62
C GLU A 298 3.85 6.22 18.72
N LYS A 299 4.97 5.77 19.29
CA LYS A 299 6.07 5.14 18.53
C LYS A 299 5.67 3.82 17.88
N PHE A 300 4.64 3.14 18.39
CA PHE A 300 4.09 1.95 17.75
C PHE A 300 3.32 2.45 16.52
N VAL A 301 3.87 2.22 15.34
CA VAL A 301 3.36 2.69 14.05
C VAL A 301 3.24 1.52 13.08
N LEU A 302 2.40 1.64 12.06
CA LEU A 302 2.39 0.74 10.90
C LEU A 302 2.80 1.54 9.67
N ARG A 303 3.69 1.00 8.85
CA ARG A 303 4.25 1.69 7.68
C ARG A 303 4.75 3.09 8.03
N ASN A 304 5.40 3.18 9.20
CA ASN A 304 5.96 4.40 9.79
C ASN A 304 4.92 5.50 10.11
N ARG A 305 3.64 5.15 10.24
CA ARG A 305 2.51 6.06 10.50
C ARG A 305 1.63 5.57 11.67
N MET A 306 1.33 6.48 12.60
CA MET A 306 0.48 6.18 13.76
C MET A 306 -1.00 6.10 13.38
N ASP A 307 -1.44 6.98 12.49
CA ASP A 307 -2.80 7.01 11.96
C ASP A 307 -3.15 5.71 11.21
N LEU A 308 -2.22 5.16 10.41
CA LEU A 308 -2.43 3.86 9.75
C LEU A 308 -2.57 2.70 10.75
N ARG A 309 -1.84 2.74 11.87
CA ARG A 309 -2.06 1.79 12.98
C ARG A 309 -3.49 1.90 13.52
N LEU A 310 -3.98 3.13 13.73
CA LEU A 310 -5.33 3.34 14.25
C LEU A 310 -6.38 2.80 13.28
N HIS A 311 -6.28 3.13 11.98
CA HIS A 311 -7.13 2.57 10.93
C HIS A 311 -7.19 1.04 10.99
N PHE A 312 -6.02 0.42 10.99
CA PHE A 312 -5.89 -1.03 11.03
C PHE A 312 -6.60 -1.65 12.24
N PHE A 313 -6.29 -1.21 13.48
CA PHE A 313 -6.85 -1.83 14.69
C PHE A 313 -8.30 -1.41 14.98
N PHE A 314 -8.75 -0.23 14.56
CA PHE A 314 -10.17 0.10 14.59
C PHE A 314 -10.96 -0.86 13.69
N SER A 315 -10.43 -1.13 12.50
CA SER A 315 -11.05 -2.04 11.55
C SER A 315 -11.04 -3.50 12.01
N VAL A 316 -9.98 -3.95 12.69
CA VAL A 316 -9.96 -5.24 13.42
C VAL A 316 -11.10 -5.30 14.44
N ALA A 317 -11.22 -4.30 15.31
CA ALA A 317 -12.26 -4.26 16.35
C ALA A 317 -13.68 -4.27 15.76
N LEU A 318 -13.91 -3.49 14.69
CA LEU A 318 -15.18 -3.48 13.98
C LEU A 318 -15.50 -4.84 13.36
N ARG A 319 -14.52 -5.53 12.77
CA ARG A 319 -14.71 -6.88 12.24
C ARG A 319 -14.99 -7.89 13.35
N LEU A 320 -14.32 -7.82 14.50
CA LEU A 320 -14.64 -8.68 15.64
C LEU A 320 -16.07 -8.42 16.15
N ALA A 321 -16.54 -7.16 16.13
CA ALA A 321 -17.86 -6.76 16.60
C ALA A 321 -19.00 -6.95 15.59
N SER A 322 -18.70 -7.17 14.30
CA SER A 322 -19.71 -7.10 13.22
C SER A 322 -19.38 -8.00 12.02
N GLU A 323 -20.17 -7.94 10.94
CA GLU A 323 -19.90 -8.68 9.71
C GLU A 323 -18.83 -7.97 8.85
N LYS A 324 -18.08 -8.73 8.05
CA LYS A 324 -16.98 -8.22 7.21
C LYS A 324 -17.37 -7.04 6.33
N GLN A 325 -18.47 -7.18 5.57
CA GLN A 325 -18.89 -6.14 4.62
C GLN A 325 -19.31 -4.84 5.32
N LEU A 326 -19.91 -4.95 6.51
CA LEU A 326 -20.29 -3.80 7.31
C LEU A 326 -19.05 -3.02 7.76
N SER A 327 -18.01 -3.69 8.25
CA SER A 327 -16.74 -3.05 8.62
C SER A 327 -16.08 -2.32 7.45
N VAL A 328 -16.01 -2.95 6.27
CA VAL A 328 -15.44 -2.33 5.06
C VAL A 328 -16.22 -1.08 4.66
N ASN A 329 -17.56 -1.14 4.67
CA ASN A 329 -18.39 0.01 4.33
C ASN A 329 -18.25 1.16 5.35
N ILE A 330 -18.02 0.86 6.63
CA ILE A 330 -17.73 1.88 7.64
C ILE A 330 -16.40 2.59 7.35
N GLY A 331 -15.35 1.83 7.00
CA GLY A 331 -14.06 2.41 6.59
C GLY A 331 -14.20 3.32 5.37
N LYS A 332 -14.84 2.83 4.30
CA LYS A 332 -15.11 3.64 3.09
C LYS A 332 -15.91 4.91 3.38
N LEU A 333 -16.95 4.81 4.22
CA LEU A 333 -17.72 5.98 4.65
C LEU A 333 -16.84 7.01 5.36
N LYS A 334 -15.92 6.59 6.24
CA LYS A 334 -14.97 7.49 6.91
C LYS A 334 -14.11 8.21 5.87
N GLU A 335 -13.60 7.51 4.85
CA GLU A 335 -12.80 8.13 3.79
C GLU A 335 -13.60 9.14 2.97
N VAL A 336 -14.84 8.83 2.60
CA VAL A 336 -15.75 9.77 1.93
C VAL A 336 -15.98 11.01 2.79
N MET A 337 -16.17 10.84 4.10
CA MET A 337 -16.36 11.94 5.05
C MET A 337 -15.13 12.84 5.19
N ASP A 338 -13.93 12.30 5.05
CA ASP A 338 -12.68 13.06 5.19
C ASP A 338 -12.37 13.94 3.98
N THR A 339 -13.03 13.72 2.84
CA THR A 339 -12.92 14.60 1.66
C THR A 339 -13.64 15.94 1.81
N ALA A 340 -14.52 16.07 2.81
CA ALA A 340 -15.28 17.29 3.09
C ALA A 340 -14.38 18.41 3.62
N GLN A 341 -14.86 19.66 3.55
CA GLN A 341 -14.09 20.83 3.98
C GLN A 341 -13.63 20.71 5.44
N GLY A 342 -12.30 20.73 5.66
CA GLY A 342 -11.68 20.60 6.98
C GLY A 342 -11.33 19.16 7.41
N GLY A 343 -11.62 18.16 6.56
CA GLY A 343 -11.08 16.80 6.69
C GLY A 343 -9.69 16.66 6.06
N SER A 344 -9.08 15.48 6.24
CA SER A 344 -7.74 15.15 5.72
C SER A 344 -7.71 14.84 4.21
N GLY A 345 -8.87 14.67 3.57
CA GLY A 345 -9.00 14.16 2.21
C GLY A 345 -9.18 12.64 2.15
N TYR A 346 -9.65 12.13 1.02
CA TYR A 346 -9.77 10.68 0.77
C TYR A 346 -8.37 10.07 0.74
N SER A 347 -8.14 8.95 1.40
CA SER A 347 -6.85 8.28 1.44
C SER A 347 -7.00 6.80 1.07
N PHE A 348 -6.41 6.41 -0.07
CA PHE A 348 -6.32 4.98 -0.41
C PHE A 348 -5.34 4.25 0.50
N ARG A 349 -4.43 4.96 1.18
CA ARG A 349 -3.54 4.41 2.21
C ARG A 349 -4.33 4.03 3.46
N ASP A 350 -5.25 4.89 3.88
CA ASP A 350 -6.13 4.68 5.03
C ASP A 350 -7.12 3.53 4.73
N LEU A 351 -7.75 3.56 3.55
CA LEU A 351 -8.60 2.47 3.07
C LEU A 351 -7.86 1.12 3.06
N THR A 352 -6.60 1.11 2.63
CA THR A 352 -5.77 -0.10 2.61
C THR A 352 -5.50 -0.61 4.02
N ALA A 353 -5.20 0.28 4.97
CA ALA A 353 -5.02 -0.10 6.38
C ALA A 353 -6.32 -0.65 6.97
N ASP A 354 -7.47 -0.04 6.67
CA ASP A 354 -8.78 -0.52 7.11
C ASP A 354 -9.08 -1.93 6.57
N LYS A 355 -8.97 -2.10 5.24
CA LYS A 355 -9.21 -3.41 4.60
C LYS A 355 -8.25 -4.48 5.09
N SER A 356 -6.96 -4.14 5.31
CA SER A 356 -5.97 -5.08 5.84
C SER A 356 -6.32 -5.53 7.27
N GLY A 357 -6.79 -4.60 8.11
CA GLY A 357 -7.24 -4.91 9.47
C GLY A 357 -8.49 -5.80 9.49
N VAL A 358 -9.47 -5.51 8.62
CA VAL A 358 -10.64 -6.37 8.44
C VAL A 358 -10.24 -7.77 7.97
N GLU A 359 -9.36 -7.88 6.98
CA GLU A 359 -8.94 -9.17 6.43
C GLU A 359 -8.18 -10.01 7.45
N LEU A 360 -7.25 -9.41 8.21
CA LEU A 360 -6.52 -10.13 9.27
C LEU A 360 -7.49 -10.73 10.28
N ALA A 361 -8.42 -9.90 10.77
CA ALA A 361 -9.38 -10.34 11.79
C ALA A 361 -10.34 -11.40 11.24
N ASP A 362 -10.85 -11.22 10.02
CA ASP A 362 -11.74 -12.17 9.36
C ASP A 362 -11.06 -13.52 9.15
N PHE A 363 -9.85 -13.52 8.61
CA PHE A 363 -9.09 -14.72 8.33
C PHE A 363 -8.73 -15.46 9.62
N ALA A 364 -8.24 -14.75 10.65
CA ALA A 364 -7.80 -15.31 11.92
C ALA A 364 -8.89 -16.06 12.72
N ILE A 365 -10.17 -15.77 12.44
CA ILE A 365 -11.31 -16.36 13.18
C ILE A 365 -12.23 -17.21 12.29
N SER A 366 -11.93 -17.34 11.00
CA SER A 366 -12.81 -17.99 10.02
C SER A 366 -12.84 -19.51 10.12
N SER A 367 -11.75 -20.14 10.60
CA SER A 367 -11.64 -21.58 10.81
C SER A 367 -10.43 -21.90 11.70
N GLU A 368 -10.39 -23.12 12.25
CA GLU A 368 -9.25 -23.61 13.04
C GLU A 368 -7.94 -23.60 12.23
N ASP A 369 -7.98 -24.04 10.97
CA ASP A 369 -6.81 -24.10 10.08
C ASP A 369 -6.25 -22.69 9.83
N ASN A 370 -7.12 -21.73 9.52
CA ASN A 370 -6.71 -20.34 9.31
C ASN A 370 -6.18 -19.71 10.60
N ALA A 371 -6.81 -20.02 11.75
CA ALA A 371 -6.37 -19.53 13.04
C ALA A 371 -4.94 -20.00 13.37
N ARG A 372 -4.67 -21.29 13.19
CA ARG A 372 -3.32 -21.88 13.36
C ARG A 372 -2.32 -21.34 12.35
N ARG A 373 -2.75 -21.06 11.12
CA ARG A 373 -1.90 -20.44 10.11
C ARG A 373 -1.47 -19.03 10.51
N VAL A 374 -2.40 -18.20 10.99
CA VAL A 374 -2.07 -16.85 11.47
C VAL A 374 -1.05 -16.91 12.60
N GLN A 375 -1.27 -17.80 13.56
CA GLN A 375 -0.31 -18.05 14.64
C GLN A 375 1.05 -18.50 14.09
N ALA A 376 1.09 -19.45 13.15
CA ALA A 376 2.33 -19.95 12.56
C ALA A 376 3.14 -18.90 11.81
N ILE A 377 2.48 -18.02 11.06
CA ILE A 377 3.15 -17.00 10.24
C ILE A 377 3.56 -15.79 11.07
N LEU A 378 2.73 -15.35 12.02
CA LEU A 378 3.00 -14.14 12.79
C LEU A 378 3.87 -14.40 14.03
N ALA A 379 3.87 -15.61 14.60
CA ALA A 379 4.58 -15.93 15.83
C ALA A 379 6.07 -15.50 15.80
N GLY A 380 6.41 -14.54 16.65
CA GLY A 380 7.78 -14.01 16.80
C GLY A 380 8.28 -13.13 15.65
N SER A 381 7.45 -12.87 14.64
CA SER A 381 7.83 -12.03 13.50
C SER A 381 7.88 -10.55 13.86
N LYS A 382 8.68 -9.80 13.10
CA LYS A 382 8.78 -8.32 13.16
C LYS A 382 8.46 -7.66 11.82
N ASP A 383 7.98 -8.45 10.86
CA ASP A 383 7.78 -8.01 9.49
C ASP A 383 6.32 -7.61 9.24
N GLU A 384 6.11 -6.33 8.95
CA GLU A 384 4.80 -5.79 8.59
C GLU A 384 4.30 -6.33 7.24
N ASN A 385 5.22 -6.75 6.34
CA ASN A 385 4.88 -7.30 5.03
C ASN A 385 4.09 -8.62 5.11
N LEU A 386 3.95 -9.20 6.30
CA LEU A 386 3.12 -10.39 6.51
C LEU A 386 1.63 -10.08 6.51
N PHE A 387 1.19 -8.90 6.98
CA PHE A 387 -0.23 -8.64 7.25
C PHE A 387 -0.76 -7.27 6.79
N ILE A 388 0.09 -6.38 6.31
CA ILE A 388 -0.31 -5.11 5.67
C ILE A 388 0.58 -4.88 4.45
N PRO A 389 0.08 -4.46 3.27
CA PRO A 389 0.91 -4.25 2.09
C PRO A 389 1.70 -2.93 2.15
N LEU A 390 2.61 -2.74 1.19
CA LEU A 390 3.22 -1.44 0.91
C LEU A 390 2.17 -0.49 0.32
N LEU A 391 2.29 0.78 0.71
CA LEU A 391 1.27 1.81 0.49
C LEU A 391 1.87 3.19 0.20
N HIS A 392 3.18 3.27 -0.07
CA HIS A 392 3.89 4.52 -0.36
C HIS A 392 3.54 5.10 -1.74
N ASP A 393 3.08 4.26 -2.66
CA ASP A 393 2.65 4.60 -4.02
C ASP A 393 1.12 4.76 -4.15
N LEU A 394 0.35 4.60 -3.07
CA LEU A 394 -1.09 4.80 -3.09
C LEU A 394 -1.45 6.28 -2.89
N PRO A 395 -2.37 6.84 -3.69
CA PRO A 395 -2.67 8.26 -3.62
C PRO A 395 -3.52 8.60 -2.39
N GLU A 396 -3.33 9.78 -1.83
CA GLU A 396 -4.05 10.26 -0.65
C GLU A 396 -4.30 11.77 -0.69
N GLY A 397 -5.15 12.26 0.20
CA GLY A 397 -5.42 13.70 0.36
C GLY A 397 -6.37 14.28 -0.68
N PHE A 398 -7.27 13.47 -1.26
CA PHE A 398 -8.24 14.01 -2.23
C PHE A 398 -9.31 14.84 -1.54
N SER A 399 -9.43 16.11 -1.91
CA SER A 399 -10.65 16.88 -1.66
C SER A 399 -11.82 16.29 -2.46
N GLU A 400 -13.06 16.62 -2.08
CA GLU A 400 -14.26 16.20 -2.84
C GLU A 400 -14.14 16.49 -4.35
N THR A 401 -13.72 17.70 -4.72
CA THR A 401 -13.57 18.08 -6.15
C THR A 401 -12.46 17.30 -6.84
N ALA A 402 -11.33 17.06 -6.15
CA ALA A 402 -10.24 16.27 -6.72
C ALA A 402 -10.65 14.81 -6.89
N PHE A 403 -11.30 14.21 -5.89
CA PHE A 403 -11.83 12.86 -5.95
C PHE A 403 -12.85 12.72 -7.08
N GLN A 404 -13.82 13.63 -7.19
CA GLN A 404 -14.82 13.58 -8.27
C GLN A 404 -14.20 13.75 -9.65
N ARG A 405 -13.14 14.56 -9.80
CA ARG A 405 -12.43 14.72 -11.07
C ARG A 405 -11.64 13.45 -11.45
N THR A 406 -10.91 12.88 -10.50
CA THR A 406 -10.01 11.73 -10.73
C THR A 406 -10.76 10.41 -10.79
N PHE A 407 -11.78 10.25 -9.95
CA PHE A 407 -12.50 9.00 -9.74
C PHE A 407 -14.00 9.11 -9.92
N GLY A 408 -14.62 10.29 -10.05
CA GLY A 408 -16.08 10.39 -10.18
C GLY A 408 -16.82 10.01 -8.90
N SER A 409 -17.06 8.72 -8.68
CA SER A 409 -17.74 8.09 -7.53
C SER A 409 -17.09 6.74 -7.20
N GLU A 410 -17.52 6.09 -6.11
CA GLU A 410 -17.02 4.75 -5.74
C GLU A 410 -17.45 3.66 -6.75
N SER A 411 -18.49 3.92 -7.54
CA SER A 411 -18.94 3.09 -8.66
C SER A 411 -18.20 3.32 -9.98
N ASP A 412 -17.29 4.30 -10.07
CA ASP A 412 -16.50 4.54 -11.28
C ASP A 412 -15.44 3.44 -11.47
N GLU A 413 -15.22 3.04 -12.73
CA GLU A 413 -14.27 1.98 -13.07
C GLU A 413 -12.85 2.27 -12.57
N ARG A 414 -12.42 3.54 -12.54
CA ARG A 414 -11.09 3.94 -12.06
C ARG A 414 -10.95 3.74 -10.56
N TYR A 415 -12.00 4.05 -9.79
CA TYR A 415 -12.03 3.81 -8.36
C TYR A 415 -11.99 2.30 -8.08
N LEU A 416 -12.84 1.54 -8.77
CA LEU A 416 -12.90 0.08 -8.63
C LEU A 416 -11.57 -0.58 -9.04
N ALA A 417 -10.86 -0.06 -10.04
CA ALA A 417 -9.52 -0.53 -10.40
C ALA A 417 -8.49 -0.30 -9.28
N MET A 418 -8.53 0.87 -8.62
CA MET A 418 -7.69 1.16 -7.46
C MET A 418 -8.04 0.26 -6.27
N GLU A 419 -9.33 0.07 -5.99
CA GLU A 419 -9.81 -0.84 -4.95
C GLU A 419 -9.39 -2.30 -5.22
N ASN A 420 -9.53 -2.77 -6.46
CA ASN A 420 -9.07 -4.10 -6.86
C ASN A 420 -7.54 -4.26 -6.74
N THR A 421 -6.79 -3.18 -6.96
CA THR A 421 -5.33 -3.18 -6.76
C THR A 421 -5.00 -3.37 -5.28
N ILE A 422 -5.71 -2.68 -4.39
CA ILE A 422 -5.58 -2.82 -2.94
C ILE A 422 -5.93 -4.25 -2.51
N ASP A 423 -7.08 -4.76 -2.95
CA ASP A 423 -7.55 -6.10 -2.59
C ASP A 423 -6.59 -7.18 -3.10
N GLY A 424 -6.06 -7.01 -4.30
CA GLY A 424 -5.03 -7.88 -4.85
C GLY A 424 -3.73 -7.88 -4.02
N ARG A 425 -3.28 -6.71 -3.57
CA ARG A 425 -2.11 -6.59 -2.68
C ARG A 425 -2.34 -7.25 -1.33
N ILE A 426 -3.53 -7.07 -0.74
CA ILE A 426 -3.88 -7.71 0.54
C ILE A 426 -3.89 -9.23 0.36
N ALA A 427 -4.59 -9.75 -0.65
CA ALA A 427 -4.65 -11.19 -0.91
C ALA A 427 -3.28 -11.83 -1.23
N ALA A 428 -2.32 -11.01 -1.70
CA ALA A 428 -0.95 -11.44 -1.98
C ALA A 428 -0.04 -11.57 -0.76
N LEU A 429 -0.48 -11.10 0.41
CA LEU A 429 0.34 -11.16 1.60
C LEU A 429 0.64 -12.61 2.01
N PRO A 430 1.85 -12.92 2.51
CA PRO A 430 2.24 -14.27 2.92
C PRO A 430 1.26 -14.94 3.88
N LEU A 431 0.59 -14.15 4.72
CA LEU A 431 -0.43 -14.63 5.64
C LEU A 431 -1.57 -15.38 4.95
N TYR A 432 -1.99 -14.93 3.76
CA TYR A 432 -3.14 -15.48 3.04
C TYR A 432 -2.75 -16.35 1.84
N SER A 433 -1.54 -16.17 1.27
CA SER A 433 -1.08 -16.94 0.12
C SER A 433 -0.36 -18.22 0.56
N ASP A 434 -0.78 -19.39 0.09
CA ASP A 434 0.01 -20.61 0.28
C ASP A 434 1.37 -20.47 -0.41
N GLU A 435 2.46 -20.88 0.26
CA GLU A 435 3.83 -20.88 -0.31
C GLU A 435 3.94 -21.75 -1.59
N THR A 436 2.94 -22.58 -1.89
CA THR A 436 2.84 -23.31 -3.17
C THR A 436 2.27 -22.47 -4.32
N SER A 437 1.68 -21.31 -4.03
CA SER A 437 1.14 -20.34 -4.99
C SER A 437 2.12 -19.22 -5.35
N THR A 438 3.29 -19.17 -4.71
CA THR A 438 4.42 -18.28 -5.09
C THR A 438 5.14 -18.72 -6.36
N ALA A 439 4.58 -19.69 -7.09
CA ALA A 439 4.51 -19.56 -8.55
C ALA A 439 3.62 -18.35 -8.93
N TYR A 440 3.93 -17.18 -8.37
CA TYR A 440 3.24 -15.94 -8.63
C TYR A 440 3.39 -15.71 -10.13
N ARG A 441 2.21 -15.71 -10.78
CA ARG A 441 1.94 -15.26 -12.14
C ARG A 441 3.18 -14.62 -12.73
N ARG A 442 3.94 -15.40 -13.50
CA ARG A 442 4.82 -14.87 -14.54
C ARG A 442 3.92 -13.98 -15.39
N ALA A 443 3.87 -12.68 -15.06
CA ALA A 443 3.58 -11.70 -16.07
C ALA A 443 4.57 -12.05 -17.19
N PRO A 444 4.11 -12.23 -18.44
CA PRO A 444 5.03 -12.49 -19.53
C PRO A 444 6.11 -11.43 -19.41
N ALA A 445 7.37 -11.87 -19.30
CA ALA A 445 8.47 -10.94 -19.44
C ALA A 445 8.13 -10.16 -20.71
N VAL A 446 7.96 -8.84 -20.60
CA VAL A 446 8.11 -8.02 -21.79
C VAL A 446 9.53 -8.31 -22.18
N ASN A 447 9.71 -9.21 -23.15
CA ASN A 447 10.99 -9.71 -23.59
C ASN A 447 11.80 -8.49 -24.05
N ALA A 448 12.54 -7.91 -23.13
CA ALA A 448 13.70 -7.08 -23.38
C ALA A 448 14.94 -7.98 -23.54
N ASP A 449 14.75 -9.29 -23.74
CA ASP A 449 15.73 -10.17 -24.36
C ASP A 449 15.98 -9.63 -25.77
N VAL A 450 16.89 -8.67 -25.86
CA VAL A 450 17.45 -8.22 -27.12
C VAL A 450 18.20 -9.43 -27.68
N ALA A 451 17.50 -10.18 -28.54
CA ALA A 451 18.09 -11.27 -29.29
C ALA A 451 19.36 -10.76 -29.99
N LEU A 452 20.46 -11.49 -29.79
CA LEU A 452 21.75 -11.22 -30.40
C LEU A 452 21.58 -11.08 -31.93
N ASN A 453 21.78 -9.88 -32.47
CA ASN A 453 22.20 -9.80 -33.86
C ASN A 453 23.66 -10.26 -33.89
N GLN A 454 23.89 -11.40 -34.54
CA GLN A 454 25.18 -12.06 -34.67
C GLN A 454 26.28 -11.16 -35.29
N SER A 455 25.88 -10.05 -35.92
CA SER A 455 26.75 -9.00 -36.47
C SER A 455 27.46 -8.13 -35.42
N ASP A 456 27.00 -8.10 -34.16
CA ASP A 456 27.63 -7.28 -33.11
C ASP A 456 28.79 -7.99 -32.39
N ILE A 457 28.93 -9.31 -32.60
CA ILE A 457 29.94 -10.16 -31.92
C ILE A 457 31.34 -9.99 -32.54
N THR A 458 31.43 -9.39 -33.73
CA THR A 458 32.71 -9.17 -34.46
C THR A 458 33.34 -7.80 -34.24
N VAL A 459 32.75 -6.92 -33.43
CA VAL A 459 33.27 -5.57 -33.20
C VAL A 459 34.00 -5.49 -31.86
N SER A 460 35.26 -5.07 -31.89
CA SER A 460 36.07 -4.85 -30.68
C SER A 460 35.34 -3.87 -29.73
N GLN A 461 35.06 -4.31 -28.51
CA GLN A 461 34.47 -3.48 -27.46
C GLN A 461 35.53 -3.07 -26.43
N GLN A 462 35.38 -1.89 -25.86
CA GLN A 462 36.28 -1.32 -24.84
C GLN A 462 35.47 -0.85 -23.63
N TRP A 463 36.14 -0.73 -22.49
CA TRP A 463 35.58 -0.13 -21.28
C TRP A 463 35.74 1.39 -21.34
N TYR A 464 34.63 2.11 -21.16
CA TYR A 464 34.58 3.57 -21.08
C TYR A 464 34.15 4.01 -19.69
N GLN A 465 34.81 5.01 -19.13
CA GLN A 465 34.41 5.63 -17.86
C GLN A 465 33.30 6.64 -18.11
N VAL A 466 32.16 6.44 -17.45
CA VAL A 466 30.95 7.21 -17.70
C VAL A 466 30.36 7.70 -16.38
N ASP A 467 29.91 8.94 -16.39
CA ASP A 467 28.99 9.47 -15.38
C ASP A 467 27.68 9.89 -16.05
N THR A 468 26.54 9.56 -15.44
CA THR A 468 25.23 9.77 -16.07
C THR A 468 24.25 10.52 -15.17
N HIS A 469 24.73 11.10 -14.06
CA HIS A 469 23.89 11.90 -13.17
C HIS A 469 24.65 13.13 -12.70
N ILE A 470 24.37 14.28 -13.31
CA ILE A 470 25.10 15.53 -13.11
C ILE A 470 24.14 16.69 -13.23
N HIS A 471 24.25 17.65 -12.31
CA HIS A 471 23.47 18.87 -12.27
C HIS A 471 24.34 20.10 -12.57
N THR A 472 23.70 21.12 -13.10
CA THR A 472 24.34 22.35 -13.56
C THR A 472 23.63 23.56 -12.98
N ARG A 473 24.16 24.76 -13.25
CA ARG A 473 23.49 26.04 -12.96
C ARG A 473 22.09 26.22 -13.58
N TYR A 474 21.67 25.32 -14.46
CA TYR A 474 20.32 25.33 -15.02
C TYR A 474 19.29 24.79 -14.01
N SER A 475 19.69 23.91 -13.10
CA SER A 475 18.91 23.46 -11.95
C SER A 475 19.51 23.98 -10.64
N ASP A 476 20.07 23.11 -9.81
CA ASP A 476 20.60 23.41 -8.48
C ASP A 476 22.12 23.13 -8.34
N GLY A 477 22.79 22.76 -9.43
CA GLY A 477 24.25 22.76 -9.51
C GLY A 477 24.85 24.17 -9.59
N VAL A 478 26.13 24.32 -9.26
CA VAL A 478 26.79 25.65 -9.24
C VAL A 478 27.62 25.94 -10.49
N TYR A 479 27.97 24.91 -11.27
CA TYR A 479 28.87 25.02 -12.42
C TYR A 479 28.13 25.02 -13.76
N SER A 480 28.77 25.60 -14.77
CA SER A 480 28.30 25.50 -16.17
C SER A 480 28.64 24.15 -16.79
N VAL A 481 27.91 23.78 -17.85
CA VAL A 481 28.15 22.55 -18.62
C VAL A 481 29.61 22.47 -19.11
N VAL A 482 30.18 23.59 -19.56
CA VAL A 482 31.57 23.65 -20.07
C VAL A 482 32.58 23.34 -18.95
N GLN A 483 32.43 23.96 -17.78
CA GLN A 483 33.34 23.73 -16.65
C GLN A 483 33.27 22.28 -16.17
N ILE A 484 32.07 21.70 -16.11
CA ILE A 484 31.90 20.31 -15.72
C ILE A 484 32.55 19.39 -16.77
N ALA A 485 32.35 19.64 -18.06
CA ALA A 485 32.96 18.86 -19.13
C ALA A 485 34.50 18.93 -19.10
N GLU A 486 35.08 20.10 -18.83
CA GLU A 486 36.52 20.27 -18.68
C GLU A 486 37.07 19.43 -17.52
N GLN A 487 36.42 19.48 -16.35
CA GLN A 487 36.84 18.68 -15.19
C GLN A 487 36.63 17.18 -15.41
N ALA A 488 35.46 16.77 -15.94
CA ALA A 488 35.17 15.39 -16.28
C ALA A 488 36.23 14.82 -17.23
N SER A 489 36.60 15.56 -18.28
CA SER A 489 37.67 15.15 -19.19
C SER A 489 39.03 15.09 -18.50
N ALA A 490 39.35 16.01 -17.59
CA ALA A 490 40.60 16.01 -16.83
C ALA A 490 40.72 14.83 -15.86
N PHE A 491 39.60 14.39 -15.27
CA PHE A 491 39.54 13.22 -14.39
C PHE A 491 39.37 11.88 -15.12
N GLY A 492 39.30 11.90 -16.45
CA GLY A 492 39.32 10.70 -17.29
C GLY A 492 37.95 10.12 -17.62
N CYS A 493 36.86 10.89 -17.54
CA CYS A 493 35.60 10.49 -18.15
C CYS A 493 35.75 10.38 -19.68
N ASP A 494 35.18 9.33 -20.25
CA ASP A 494 35.00 9.17 -21.69
C ASP A 494 33.64 9.69 -22.17
N ALA A 495 32.63 9.63 -21.29
CA ALA A 495 31.32 10.19 -21.53
C ALA A 495 30.67 10.73 -20.24
N ILE A 496 29.86 11.78 -20.38
CA ILE A 496 29.01 12.31 -19.31
C ILE A 496 27.56 12.48 -19.80
N ALA A 497 26.59 12.44 -18.89
CA ALA A 497 25.23 12.92 -19.15
C ALA A 497 24.86 14.06 -18.19
N ILE A 498 24.38 15.16 -18.76
CA ILE A 498 23.78 16.27 -18.00
C ILE A 498 22.31 15.95 -17.77
N THR A 499 21.89 15.84 -16.52
CA THR A 499 20.56 15.37 -16.11
C THR A 499 19.99 16.28 -15.03
N ASP A 500 19.98 17.59 -15.31
CA ASP A 500 19.34 18.58 -14.45
C ASP A 500 17.91 18.17 -14.06
N HIS A 501 17.46 18.61 -12.88
CA HIS A 501 16.10 18.37 -12.39
C HIS A 501 15.01 18.75 -13.40
N GLY A 502 14.00 17.89 -13.50
CA GLY A 502 12.86 18.07 -14.40
C GLY A 502 11.84 19.12 -13.99
N ASP A 503 12.03 19.78 -12.85
CA ASP A 503 11.04 20.63 -12.22
C ASP A 503 10.47 21.68 -13.19
N GLN A 504 9.15 21.70 -13.34
CA GLN A 504 8.49 22.56 -14.33
C GLN A 504 8.71 24.07 -14.08
N ASN A 505 9.11 24.48 -12.88
CA ASN A 505 9.48 25.86 -12.54
C ASN A 505 10.90 26.25 -13.02
N LEU A 506 11.78 25.29 -13.31
CA LEU A 506 13.14 25.51 -13.81
C LEU A 506 13.17 25.76 -15.32
N LYS A 507 12.66 26.92 -15.75
CA LYS A 507 12.44 27.25 -17.18
C LYS A 507 13.69 27.25 -18.07
N GLN A 508 14.89 27.31 -17.48
CA GLN A 508 16.15 27.32 -18.24
C GLN A 508 16.66 25.91 -18.56
N VAL A 509 16.22 24.88 -17.82
CA VAL A 509 16.52 23.48 -18.12
C VAL A 509 15.96 23.14 -19.52
N LEU A 510 16.76 22.47 -20.35
CA LEU A 510 16.42 22.10 -21.74
C LEU A 510 16.06 23.28 -22.67
N SER A 511 16.34 24.53 -22.29
CA SER A 511 16.16 25.71 -23.15
C SER A 511 17.15 25.75 -24.33
N ASP A 512 16.93 26.62 -25.31
CA ASP A 512 17.88 26.82 -26.40
C ASP A 512 19.29 27.16 -25.89
N THR A 513 19.39 27.94 -24.81
CA THR A 513 20.67 28.29 -24.18
C THR A 513 21.36 27.06 -23.58
N PHE A 514 20.60 26.16 -22.94
CA PHE A 514 21.11 24.89 -22.44
C PHE A 514 21.73 24.06 -23.57
N TRP A 515 21.01 23.88 -24.67
CA TRP A 515 21.50 23.11 -25.82
C TRP A 515 22.71 23.76 -26.50
N GLN A 516 22.75 25.09 -26.58
CA GLN A 516 23.93 25.81 -27.05
C GLN A 516 25.15 25.58 -26.14
N ASP A 517 24.96 25.58 -24.81
CA ASP A 517 26.04 25.33 -23.85
C ASP A 517 26.53 23.88 -23.89
N VAL A 518 25.63 22.90 -24.08
CA VAL A 518 26.01 21.50 -24.36
C VAL A 518 26.86 21.40 -25.63
N GLY A 519 26.44 22.07 -26.71
CA GLY A 519 27.21 22.12 -27.96
C GLY A 519 28.58 22.78 -27.80
N LYS A 520 28.67 23.88 -27.05
CA LYS A 520 29.96 24.53 -26.71
C LYS A 520 30.86 23.59 -25.92
N ALA A 521 30.32 22.92 -24.91
CA ALA A 521 31.08 21.98 -24.08
C ALA A 521 31.61 20.81 -24.91
N ALA A 522 30.81 20.26 -25.82
CA ALA A 522 31.22 19.18 -26.72
C ALA A 522 32.32 19.63 -27.70
N ASN A 523 32.21 20.85 -28.24
CA ASN A 523 33.24 21.43 -29.11
C ASN A 523 34.56 21.71 -28.36
N ALA A 524 34.48 22.15 -27.11
CA ALA A 524 35.65 22.40 -26.27
C ALA A 524 36.34 21.11 -25.80
N ASN A 525 35.59 20.01 -25.70
CA ASN A 525 36.05 18.71 -25.20
C ASN A 525 35.79 17.60 -26.23
N PRO A 526 36.46 17.60 -27.41
CA PRO A 526 36.18 16.65 -28.50
C PRO A 526 36.46 15.18 -28.14
N ASN A 527 37.20 14.94 -27.05
CA ASN A 527 37.47 13.60 -26.54
C ASN A 527 36.44 13.11 -25.53
N LEU A 528 35.53 13.97 -25.05
CA LEU A 528 34.47 13.62 -24.12
C LEU A 528 33.14 13.57 -24.86
N SER A 529 32.39 12.48 -24.74
CA SER A 529 31.03 12.43 -25.25
C SER A 529 30.07 13.05 -24.24
N ILE A 530 29.27 14.02 -24.65
CA ILE A 530 28.32 14.71 -23.76
C ILE A 530 26.90 14.36 -24.22
N MET A 531 26.13 13.79 -23.30
CA MET A 531 24.72 13.46 -23.47
C MET A 531 23.86 14.46 -22.67
N ALA A 532 22.63 14.65 -23.12
CA ALA A 532 21.62 15.36 -22.34
C ALA A 532 20.48 14.40 -21.98
N GLY A 533 20.01 14.51 -20.74
CA GLY A 533 18.90 13.76 -20.20
C GLY A 533 18.10 14.60 -19.20
N LEU A 534 17.43 13.91 -18.28
CA LEU A 534 16.60 14.52 -17.24
C LEU A 534 16.70 13.69 -15.96
N GLU A 535 16.84 14.33 -14.80
CA GLU A 535 16.42 13.69 -13.55
C GLU A 535 14.92 13.95 -13.36
N TRP A 536 14.13 12.93 -13.68
CA TRP A 536 12.68 13.00 -13.64
C TRP A 536 12.16 12.71 -12.24
N ASN A 537 11.35 13.63 -11.71
CA ASN A 537 10.55 13.39 -10.51
C ASN A 537 9.39 12.46 -10.90
N ILE A 538 9.53 11.17 -10.63
CA ILE A 538 8.58 10.16 -11.07
C ILE A 538 7.32 10.18 -10.17
N PRO A 539 6.09 10.17 -10.73
CA PRO A 539 4.86 10.04 -9.95
C PRO A 539 4.73 8.64 -9.32
N PRO A 540 3.97 8.52 -8.21
CA PRO A 540 3.18 9.57 -7.55
C PRO A 540 3.97 10.35 -6.47
N PHE A 541 5.29 10.29 -6.49
CA PHE A 541 6.12 10.60 -5.33
C PHE A 541 6.41 12.09 -5.08
N ALA A 542 5.84 12.99 -5.87
CA ALA A 542 6.01 14.44 -5.79
C ALA A 542 7.47 14.96 -5.62
N GLY A 543 8.47 14.26 -6.17
CA GLY A 543 9.90 14.57 -5.98
C GLY A 543 10.55 13.91 -4.75
N ARG A 544 9.90 12.90 -4.14
CA ARG A 544 10.54 11.98 -3.20
C ARG A 544 11.48 11.05 -3.97
N GLU A 545 10.96 10.39 -5.01
CA GLU A 545 11.71 9.46 -5.87
C GLU A 545 12.09 10.08 -7.22
N HIS A 546 13.25 9.68 -7.75
CA HIS A 546 13.81 10.26 -8.96
C HIS A 546 14.39 9.19 -9.88
N VAL A 547 14.26 9.39 -11.19
CA VAL A 547 14.85 8.49 -12.19
C VAL A 547 15.60 9.27 -13.25
N THR A 548 16.79 8.81 -13.63
CA THR A 548 17.51 9.35 -14.78
C THR A 548 16.82 8.86 -16.05
N VAL A 549 16.43 9.79 -16.93
CA VAL A 549 15.88 9.50 -18.27
C VAL A 549 16.88 9.93 -19.33
N LEU A 550 17.44 8.97 -20.06
CA LEU A 550 18.28 9.20 -21.24
C LEU A 550 17.52 8.74 -22.49
N LEU A 551 17.16 9.68 -23.36
CA LEU A 551 16.59 9.38 -24.68
C LEU A 551 17.70 9.15 -25.71
N PRO A 552 17.45 8.45 -26.84
CA PRO A 552 18.39 8.39 -27.95
C PRO A 552 18.84 9.80 -28.36
N GLN A 553 20.17 10.00 -28.48
CA GLN A 553 20.77 11.32 -28.73
C GLN A 553 20.83 11.59 -30.25
N ASN A 554 19.89 12.40 -30.75
CA ASN A 554 19.72 12.79 -32.15
C ASN A 554 19.02 14.16 -32.26
N ASP A 555 18.71 14.61 -33.48
CA ASP A 555 18.12 15.93 -33.73
C ASP A 555 16.72 16.13 -33.08
N GLN A 556 16.03 15.04 -32.70
CA GLN A 556 14.73 15.10 -32.04
C GLN A 556 14.82 15.15 -30.51
N THR A 557 15.98 14.82 -29.91
CA THR A 557 16.17 14.77 -28.46
C THR A 557 15.74 16.05 -27.74
N PRO A 558 16.08 17.27 -28.23
CA PRO A 558 15.64 18.52 -27.58
C PRO A 558 14.12 18.64 -27.45
N ALA A 559 13.39 18.34 -28.52
CA ALA A 559 11.94 18.41 -28.56
C ALA A 559 11.30 17.31 -27.69
N MET A 560 11.83 16.09 -27.76
CA MET A 560 11.31 14.94 -27.02
C MET A 560 11.53 15.05 -25.51
N LEU A 561 12.71 15.48 -25.06
CA LEU A 561 12.97 15.68 -23.62
C LEU A 561 12.09 16.81 -23.05
N SER A 562 11.97 17.93 -23.77
CA SER A 562 11.09 19.03 -23.33
C SER A 562 9.63 18.59 -23.25
N ALA A 563 9.14 17.87 -24.27
CA ALA A 563 7.78 17.36 -24.29
C ALA A 563 7.52 16.34 -23.17
N PHE A 564 8.49 15.47 -22.87
CA PHE A 564 8.41 14.52 -21.77
C PHE A 564 8.32 15.23 -20.42
N ARG A 565 9.25 16.16 -20.15
CA ARG A 565 9.28 16.95 -18.91
C ARG A 565 7.97 17.71 -18.69
N ASP A 566 7.54 18.46 -19.70
CA ASP A 566 6.38 19.35 -19.58
C ASP A 566 5.08 18.57 -19.31
N GLN A 567 4.98 17.35 -19.82
CA GLN A 567 3.82 16.47 -19.60
C GLN A 567 3.90 15.68 -18.30
N PHE A 568 5.06 15.13 -17.95
CA PHE A 568 5.14 14.03 -16.98
C PHE A 568 5.95 14.32 -15.72
N ASP A 569 6.72 15.41 -15.65
CA ASP A 569 7.43 15.74 -14.42
C ASP A 569 6.47 16.00 -13.25
N HIS A 570 6.78 15.40 -12.09
CA HIS A 570 5.87 15.36 -10.94
C HIS A 570 6.37 16.20 -9.75
N TYR A 571 7.37 17.06 -9.92
CA TYR A 571 7.88 17.87 -8.82
C TYR A 571 6.79 18.75 -8.19
N GLY A 572 6.62 18.66 -6.88
CA GLY A 572 5.67 19.50 -6.13
C GLY A 572 4.19 19.28 -6.48
N LYS A 573 3.87 18.30 -7.34
CA LYS A 573 2.50 17.93 -7.69
C LYS A 573 1.93 16.99 -6.63
N SER A 574 1.63 17.55 -5.44
CA SER A 574 0.94 16.81 -4.39
C SER A 574 -0.57 16.69 -4.63
N THR A 575 -1.10 17.31 -5.69
CA THR A 575 -2.50 17.15 -6.09
C THR A 575 -2.70 15.76 -6.68
N PRO A 576 -3.61 14.94 -6.14
CA PRO A 576 -3.62 13.51 -6.42
C PRO A 576 -4.30 13.11 -7.75
N VAL A 577 -4.17 13.95 -8.79
CA VAL A 577 -4.61 13.67 -10.17
C VAL A 577 -3.59 12.80 -10.95
N ASP A 578 -2.32 12.82 -10.55
CA ASP A 578 -1.23 12.07 -11.18
C ASP A 578 -0.93 10.81 -10.35
N ILE A 579 -1.76 9.78 -10.53
CA ILE A 579 -1.81 8.59 -9.64
C ILE A 579 -0.68 7.57 -9.86
N ASP A 580 0.01 7.57 -11.02
CA ASP A 580 1.13 6.68 -11.32
C ASP A 580 2.00 7.17 -12.52
N ALA A 581 3.04 6.40 -12.85
CA ALA A 581 3.96 6.64 -13.97
C ALA A 581 3.49 6.07 -15.33
N SER A 582 2.32 5.43 -15.39
CA SER A 582 1.91 4.60 -16.54
C SER A 582 1.75 5.41 -17.82
N ALA A 583 1.22 6.64 -17.73
CA ALA A 583 1.06 7.53 -18.88
C ALA A 583 2.41 7.87 -19.53
N ALA A 584 3.43 8.19 -18.71
CA ALA A 584 4.77 8.49 -19.18
C ALA A 584 5.46 7.27 -19.80
N MET A 585 5.33 6.11 -19.14
CA MET A 585 5.87 4.83 -19.64
C MET A 585 5.22 4.42 -20.96
N GLN A 586 3.90 4.55 -21.09
CA GLN A 586 3.18 4.28 -22.34
C GLN A 586 3.58 5.25 -23.44
N TRP A 587 3.76 6.53 -23.13
CA TRP A 587 4.24 7.52 -24.11
C TRP A 587 5.61 7.12 -24.66
N LEU A 588 6.56 6.76 -23.78
CA LEU A 588 7.88 6.28 -24.20
C LEU A 588 7.79 5.02 -25.08
N ASN A 589 6.96 4.06 -24.69
CA ASN A 589 6.73 2.84 -25.48
C ASN A 589 6.21 3.18 -26.88
N GLN A 590 5.26 4.12 -27.00
CA GLN A 590 4.72 4.55 -28.28
C GLN A 590 5.77 5.26 -29.15
N GLN A 591 6.61 6.11 -28.54
CA GLN A 591 7.66 6.82 -29.28
C GLN A 591 8.76 5.88 -29.79
N TYR A 592 9.16 4.88 -29.00
CA TYR A 592 10.40 4.11 -29.25
C TYR A 592 10.17 2.61 -29.53
N ALA A 593 8.93 2.15 -29.67
CA ALA A 593 8.62 0.77 -30.04
C ALA A 593 9.31 0.37 -31.36
N GLY A 594 10.04 -0.74 -31.33
CA GLY A 594 10.71 -1.31 -32.52
C GLY A 594 11.91 -0.50 -33.05
N GLN A 595 12.31 0.59 -32.40
CA GLN A 595 13.51 1.33 -32.78
C GLN A 595 14.79 0.60 -32.36
N SER A 596 15.86 0.76 -33.15
CA SER A 596 17.18 0.19 -32.80
C SER A 596 17.79 0.86 -31.57
N ASP A 597 17.54 2.15 -31.43
CA ASP A 597 18.02 2.99 -30.34
C ASP A 597 16.83 3.24 -29.42
N SER A 598 16.99 3.01 -28.13
CA SER A 598 15.90 3.13 -27.16
C SER A 598 16.32 3.93 -25.94
N PRO A 599 15.35 4.45 -25.18
CA PRO A 599 15.62 5.08 -23.90
C PRO A 599 16.32 4.15 -22.91
N VAL A 600 17.02 4.76 -21.96
CA VAL A 600 17.60 4.13 -20.77
C VAL A 600 17.08 4.89 -19.55
N ILE A 601 16.38 4.19 -18.66
CA ILE A 601 15.82 4.73 -17.42
C ILE A 601 16.42 4.01 -16.22
N ILE A 602 16.93 4.78 -15.26
CA ILE A 602 17.66 4.25 -14.10
C ILE A 602 17.15 4.93 -12.83
N TYR A 603 16.80 4.15 -11.81
CA TYR A 603 16.37 4.65 -10.51
C TYR A 603 17.55 5.28 -9.75
N ASN A 604 17.41 6.55 -9.34
CA ASN A 604 18.43 7.29 -8.60
C ASN A 604 18.19 7.21 -7.09
N HIS A 605 19.30 7.13 -6.33
CA HIS A 605 19.35 7.20 -4.85
C HIS A 605 18.14 6.56 -4.13
N PRO A 606 17.81 5.29 -4.43
CA PRO A 606 16.51 4.66 -4.13
C PRO A 606 16.13 4.73 -2.65
N SER A 607 16.99 4.25 -1.74
CA SER A 607 16.63 4.21 -0.31
C SER A 607 16.77 5.54 0.44
N ARG A 608 17.03 6.67 -0.25
CA ARG A 608 17.36 7.95 0.42
C ARG A 608 16.23 8.49 1.28
N LYS A 609 14.98 8.27 0.86
CA LYS A 609 13.77 8.80 1.52
C LYS A 609 12.72 7.73 1.88
N ASP A 610 13.08 6.45 1.79
CA ASP A 610 12.16 5.33 2.04
C ASP A 610 11.78 5.19 3.52
N ALA A 611 10.51 4.90 3.77
CA ALA A 611 9.99 4.67 5.11
C ALA A 611 9.98 3.18 5.50
N SER A 612 9.87 2.30 4.51
CA SER A 612 9.70 0.85 4.68
C SER A 612 10.70 0.07 3.85
N GLU A 613 11.07 -1.12 4.32
CA GLU A 613 11.85 -2.06 3.51
C GLU A 613 10.97 -2.59 2.37
N GLY A 614 11.56 -2.80 1.19
CA GLY A 614 10.86 -3.35 0.01
C GLY A 614 10.19 -2.30 -0.89
N GLU A 615 10.19 -1.01 -0.54
CA GLU A 615 9.64 0.05 -1.41
C GLU A 615 10.32 0.04 -2.78
N ASN A 616 11.65 -0.10 -2.81
CA ASN A 616 12.43 -0.10 -4.04
C ASN A 616 12.16 -1.32 -4.94
N GLN A 617 12.03 -2.51 -4.34
CA GLN A 617 11.61 -3.70 -5.08
C GLN A 617 10.23 -3.48 -5.70
N HIS A 618 9.27 -3.02 -4.91
CA HIS A 618 7.88 -2.78 -5.33
C HIS A 618 7.80 -1.77 -6.48
N ASP A 619 8.51 -0.65 -6.38
CA ASP A 619 8.52 0.40 -7.40
C ASP A 619 9.11 -0.10 -8.72
N MET A 620 10.22 -0.82 -8.65
CA MET A 620 10.82 -1.44 -9.83
C MET A 620 9.92 -2.49 -10.46
N GLU A 621 9.31 -3.39 -9.67
CA GLU A 621 8.37 -4.39 -10.19
C GLU A 621 7.19 -3.73 -10.93
N ASN A 622 6.69 -2.61 -10.41
CA ASN A 622 5.63 -1.83 -11.05
C ASN A 622 6.13 -1.21 -12.36
N TRP A 623 7.25 -0.49 -12.35
CA TRP A 623 7.75 0.21 -13.53
C TRP A 623 8.20 -0.74 -14.65
N LEU A 624 8.80 -1.87 -14.30
CA LEU A 624 9.22 -2.93 -15.25
C LEU A 624 8.03 -3.57 -15.98
N GLN A 625 6.86 -3.60 -15.36
CA GLN A 625 5.63 -4.08 -16.02
C GLN A 625 5.10 -3.06 -17.04
N GLN A 626 5.44 -1.78 -16.88
CA GLN A 626 4.93 -0.69 -17.70
C GLN A 626 5.86 -0.35 -18.87
N SER A 627 7.17 -0.52 -18.74
CA SER A 627 8.15 -0.15 -19.77
C SER A 627 9.40 -1.04 -19.75
N PRO A 628 9.89 -1.50 -20.93
CA PRO A 628 11.14 -2.23 -21.04
C PRO A 628 12.39 -1.32 -20.97
N TYR A 629 12.21 0.00 -20.85
CA TYR A 629 13.30 0.97 -20.81
C TYR A 629 13.85 1.21 -19.40
N VAL A 630 13.15 0.73 -18.37
CA VAL A 630 13.64 0.72 -16.98
C VAL A 630 14.60 -0.44 -16.84
N ILE A 631 15.88 -0.14 -16.61
CA ILE A 631 16.95 -1.15 -16.64
C ILE A 631 17.49 -1.50 -15.25
N GLY A 632 17.26 -0.67 -14.24
CA GLY A 632 17.88 -0.87 -12.93
C GLY A 632 18.01 0.34 -12.02
N PHE A 633 18.90 0.18 -11.03
CA PHE A 633 19.20 1.13 -9.98
C PHE A 633 20.55 1.82 -10.16
N SER A 634 20.72 2.92 -9.43
CA SER A 634 22.01 3.48 -9.06
C SER A 634 22.49 2.80 -7.79
N GLY A 635 23.54 1.98 -7.92
CA GLY A 635 24.13 1.22 -6.82
C GLY A 635 24.75 2.10 -5.75
N SER A 636 25.46 3.15 -6.15
CA SER A 636 25.87 4.20 -5.22
C SER A 636 25.06 5.47 -5.46
N PRO A 637 24.67 6.20 -4.40
CA PRO A 637 24.28 7.59 -4.56
C PRO A 637 25.50 8.46 -4.86
N GLY A 638 25.26 9.73 -5.18
CA GLY A 638 26.29 10.75 -5.24
C GLY A 638 26.62 11.36 -3.88
N HIS A 639 26.94 12.67 -3.85
CA HIS A 639 27.28 13.39 -2.61
C HIS A 639 28.41 12.75 -1.82
N GLN A 640 29.45 12.32 -2.53
CA GLN A 640 30.43 11.41 -1.95
C GLN A 640 31.40 12.10 -0.98
N LYS A 641 31.38 13.42 -0.80
CA LYS A 641 32.13 14.07 0.29
C LYS A 641 31.34 14.12 1.59
N LYS A 642 30.02 13.91 1.56
CA LYS A 642 29.23 13.76 2.79
C LYS A 642 29.54 12.41 3.43
N ARG A 643 29.88 12.42 4.72
CA ARG A 643 30.32 11.25 5.50
C ARG A 643 29.67 11.27 6.88
N GLY A 644 29.54 10.11 7.49
CA GLY A 644 28.85 9.94 8.78
C GLY A 644 27.38 9.60 8.61
N ASP A 645 26.53 10.14 9.48
CA ASP A 645 25.10 9.78 9.55
C ASP A 645 24.27 10.25 8.34
N ASP A 646 24.79 11.16 7.53
CA ASP A 646 24.17 11.65 6.29
C ASP A 646 25.00 11.33 5.03
N ASN A 647 25.83 10.28 5.06
CA ASN A 647 26.64 9.85 3.90
C ASN A 647 25.78 9.70 2.63
N GLY A 648 26.18 10.37 1.55
CA GLY A 648 25.40 10.43 0.30
C GLY A 648 24.11 11.28 0.38
N SER A 649 23.98 12.15 1.38
CA SER A 649 22.73 12.83 1.78
C SER A 649 21.62 11.90 2.28
N TYR A 650 21.95 10.71 2.80
CA TYR A 650 20.98 9.77 3.36
C TYR A 650 20.69 10.11 4.83
N SER A 651 19.93 11.17 5.07
CA SER A 651 19.60 11.63 6.43
C SER A 651 18.41 10.90 7.07
N PHE A 652 17.64 10.13 6.31
CA PHE A 652 16.43 9.44 6.77
C PHE A 652 16.69 8.07 7.43
N LYS A 653 15.75 7.12 7.32
CA LYS A 653 15.77 5.83 8.01
C LYS A 653 16.87 4.89 7.52
N PHE A 654 17.01 4.74 6.20
CA PHE A 654 18.00 3.86 5.61
C PHE A 654 19.31 4.60 5.37
N LYS A 655 20.43 3.90 5.57
CA LYS A 655 21.78 4.46 5.48
C LYS A 655 22.60 3.66 4.47
N THR A 656 23.47 4.37 3.75
CA THR A 656 24.43 3.74 2.84
C THR A 656 25.37 2.80 3.61
N ARG A 657 25.80 1.71 2.97
CA ARG A 657 26.90 0.87 3.45
C ARG A 657 28.14 1.13 2.61
N HIS A 658 29.18 1.67 3.23
CA HIS A 658 30.43 2.03 2.55
C HIS A 658 30.23 2.90 1.28
N GLY A 659 29.23 3.79 1.32
CA GLY A 659 28.90 4.67 0.19
C GLY A 659 27.99 4.04 -0.88
N TRP A 660 27.50 2.82 -0.68
CA TRP A 660 26.54 2.17 -1.58
C TRP A 660 25.14 2.11 -0.93
N ASP A 661 24.12 2.21 -1.77
CA ASP A 661 22.72 2.18 -1.34
C ASP A 661 22.36 0.79 -0.76
N PRO A 662 21.61 0.72 0.36
CA PRO A 662 21.30 -0.54 1.02
C PRO A 662 20.46 -1.51 0.17
N ALA A 663 19.67 -1.05 -0.81
CA ALA A 663 18.96 -1.90 -1.76
C ALA A 663 19.90 -2.78 -2.60
N ILE A 664 21.19 -2.39 -2.71
CA ILE A 664 22.23 -3.03 -3.50
C ILE A 664 23.31 -3.67 -2.61
N ALA A 665 23.72 -2.94 -1.56
CA ALA A 665 24.84 -3.32 -0.70
C ALA A 665 24.48 -4.41 0.31
N VAL A 666 23.21 -4.54 0.69
CA VAL A 666 22.76 -5.58 1.63
C VAL A 666 22.29 -6.80 0.85
N VAL A 667 22.92 -7.94 1.11
CA VAL A 667 22.58 -9.22 0.48
C VAL A 667 21.16 -9.64 0.87
N GLY A 668 20.39 -10.13 -0.10
CA GLY A 668 19.02 -10.64 0.07
C GLY A 668 17.94 -9.55 0.14
N LYS A 669 18.28 -8.29 -0.12
CA LYS A 669 17.32 -7.17 -0.16
C LYS A 669 16.87 -6.87 -1.60
N ASP A 670 16.41 -5.66 -1.88
CA ASP A 670 15.61 -5.30 -3.05
C ASP A 670 16.20 -5.75 -4.40
N TRP A 671 17.49 -5.53 -4.66
CA TRP A 671 18.10 -5.98 -5.93
C TRP A 671 18.15 -7.51 -6.04
N ASP A 672 18.49 -8.19 -4.96
CA ASP A 672 18.59 -9.66 -4.95
C ASP A 672 17.21 -10.30 -5.05
N ALA A 673 16.17 -9.69 -4.45
CA ALA A 673 14.79 -10.13 -4.57
C ALA A 673 14.27 -10.03 -6.01
N LEU A 674 14.61 -8.94 -6.72
CA LEU A 674 14.31 -8.81 -8.15
C LEU A 674 15.01 -9.89 -8.98
N LEU A 675 16.29 -10.16 -8.72
CA LEU A 675 17.04 -11.23 -9.39
C LEU A 675 16.46 -12.62 -9.08
N MET A 676 16.01 -12.85 -7.84
CA MET A 676 15.34 -14.08 -7.37
C MET A 676 13.98 -14.32 -8.05
N SER A 677 13.33 -13.26 -8.54
CA SER A 677 12.11 -13.39 -9.36
C SER A 677 12.40 -13.82 -10.81
N GLY A 678 13.68 -14.04 -11.16
CA GLY A 678 14.13 -14.39 -12.51
C GLY A 678 14.24 -13.20 -13.46
N ARG A 679 14.21 -11.96 -12.96
CA ARG A 679 14.33 -10.73 -13.76
C ARG A 679 15.77 -10.26 -13.77
N GLN A 680 16.32 -10.06 -14.97
CA GLN A 680 17.66 -9.51 -15.14
C GLN A 680 17.63 -7.98 -14.97
N ILE A 681 17.98 -7.50 -13.77
CA ILE A 681 17.99 -6.08 -13.40
C ILE A 681 19.40 -5.66 -13.01
N TYR A 682 19.78 -4.44 -13.37
CA TYR A 682 21.14 -3.93 -13.17
C TYR A 682 21.21 -2.97 -11.98
N ALA A 683 22.35 -2.91 -11.31
CA ALA A 683 22.53 -1.99 -10.20
C ALA A 683 23.98 -1.54 -10.00
N ALA A 684 24.93 -2.06 -10.79
CA ALA A 684 26.35 -1.72 -10.66
C ALA A 684 26.70 -0.37 -11.30
N ARG A 685 25.92 0.69 -11.03
CA ARG A 685 26.14 2.07 -11.48
C ARG A 685 26.52 2.94 -10.29
N ALA A 686 27.58 3.73 -10.42
CA ALA A 686 28.02 4.71 -9.43
C ALA A 686 28.14 6.09 -10.08
N PRO A 687 27.03 6.85 -10.20
CA PRO A 687 27.08 8.22 -10.67
C PRO A 687 27.60 9.18 -9.58
N SER A 688 28.00 10.40 -9.96
CA SER A 688 28.44 11.41 -8.99
C SER A 688 27.32 12.18 -8.32
N ASP A 689 26.17 12.34 -8.99
CA ASP A 689 25.12 13.28 -8.60
C ASP A 689 25.73 14.67 -8.34
N PHE A 690 26.59 15.12 -9.26
CA PHE A 690 27.44 16.29 -9.04
C PHE A 690 26.63 17.58 -9.07
N HIS A 691 26.71 18.36 -7.99
CA HIS A 691 26.13 19.70 -7.86
C HIS A 691 27.23 20.75 -7.61
N ASN A 692 28.21 20.41 -6.76
CA ASN A 692 29.31 21.31 -6.38
C ASN A 692 30.51 20.56 -5.80
N ASP A 693 31.65 21.24 -5.68
CA ASP A 693 32.90 20.70 -5.16
C ASP A 693 33.01 20.69 -3.63
N ASN A 694 31.99 21.12 -2.89
CA ASN A 694 31.95 21.02 -1.43
C ASN A 694 31.42 19.65 -0.98
N MET A 695 30.32 19.18 -1.58
CA MET A 695 29.67 17.91 -1.20
C MET A 695 29.94 16.75 -2.16
N ASP A 696 30.43 17.05 -3.37
CA ASP A 696 30.68 16.04 -4.41
C ASP A 696 32.15 16.05 -4.85
N TYR A 697 32.63 14.91 -5.31
CA TYR A 697 33.80 14.85 -6.18
C TYR A 697 33.36 15.07 -7.63
N TRP A 698 34.25 15.62 -8.46
CA TRP A 698 33.97 15.85 -9.88
C TRP A 698 33.58 14.56 -10.60
N PRO A 699 32.85 14.64 -11.73
CA PRO A 699 32.50 13.45 -12.50
C PRO A 699 33.73 12.61 -12.86
N CYS A 700 33.61 11.30 -12.64
CA CYS A 700 34.70 10.32 -12.72
C CYS A 700 35.94 10.60 -11.87
N GLU A 701 35.96 11.54 -10.91
CA GLU A 701 37.11 11.73 -10.00
C GLU A 701 37.21 10.57 -8.99
N PHE A 702 36.09 10.26 -8.33
CA PHE A 702 36.01 9.25 -7.26
C PHE A 702 35.08 8.08 -7.61
N SER A 703 33.84 8.36 -7.99
CA SER A 703 32.88 7.35 -8.44
C SER A 703 33.02 7.15 -9.94
N THR A 704 33.15 5.91 -10.39
CA THR A 704 33.25 5.59 -11.82
C THR A 704 32.33 4.44 -12.19
N THR A 705 31.56 4.62 -13.26
CA THR A 705 30.86 3.52 -13.94
C THR A 705 31.61 3.19 -15.22
N HIS A 706 32.01 1.93 -15.37
CA HIS A 706 32.75 1.45 -16.53
C HIS A 706 31.79 0.69 -17.44
N VAL A 707 31.51 1.23 -18.63
CA VAL A 707 30.56 0.66 -19.59
C VAL A 707 31.32 0.05 -20.76
N ARG A 708 31.04 -1.21 -21.07
CA ARG A 708 31.60 -1.89 -22.24
C ARG A 708 30.79 -1.53 -23.47
N ALA A 709 31.43 -0.88 -24.44
CA ALA A 709 30.78 -0.44 -25.67
C ALA A 709 31.74 -0.48 -26.85
N THR A 710 31.19 -0.38 -28.07
CA THR A 710 31.96 -0.33 -29.32
C THR A 710 32.72 0.98 -29.52
N SER A 711 32.18 2.08 -28.98
CA SER A 711 32.85 3.38 -28.97
C SER A 711 32.27 4.27 -27.87
N LYS A 712 32.93 5.38 -27.54
CA LYS A 712 32.41 6.39 -26.60
C LYS A 712 31.18 7.17 -27.08
N SER A 713 30.75 7.04 -28.35
CA SER A 713 29.55 7.72 -28.85
C SER A 713 28.33 7.45 -27.95
N PRO A 714 27.44 8.44 -27.72
CA PRO A 714 26.27 8.27 -26.87
C PRO A 714 25.44 7.01 -27.16
N ARG A 715 25.17 6.74 -28.44
CA ARG A 715 24.43 5.56 -28.90
C ARG A 715 24.99 4.25 -28.35
N HIS A 716 26.30 4.06 -28.49
CA HIS A 716 26.98 2.83 -28.05
C HIS A 716 27.10 2.74 -26.52
N ILE A 717 27.29 3.86 -25.82
CA ILE A 717 27.28 3.89 -24.35
C ILE A 717 25.90 3.50 -23.81
N MET A 718 24.83 4.09 -24.36
CA MET A 718 23.45 3.73 -24.00
C MET A 718 23.14 2.25 -24.29
N ALA A 719 23.63 1.71 -25.41
CA ALA A 719 23.49 0.29 -25.72
C ALA A 719 24.22 -0.62 -24.71
N GLY A 720 25.39 -0.20 -24.20
CA GLY A 720 26.12 -0.90 -23.14
C GLY A 720 25.34 -0.92 -21.82
N PHE A 721 24.74 0.21 -21.42
CA PHE A 721 23.85 0.28 -20.26
C PHE A 721 22.63 -0.64 -20.42
N LYS A 722 21.97 -0.60 -21.57
CA LYS A 722 20.80 -1.44 -21.86
C LYS A 722 21.10 -2.94 -21.76
N ARG A 723 22.32 -3.36 -22.12
CA ARG A 723 22.78 -4.76 -22.03
C ARG A 723 23.30 -5.13 -20.64
N GLY A 724 23.38 -4.19 -19.71
CA GLY A 724 23.96 -4.45 -18.39
C GLY A 724 25.48 -4.65 -18.41
N HIS A 725 26.17 -4.33 -19.51
CA HIS A 725 27.61 -4.56 -19.67
C HIS A 725 28.40 -3.45 -18.98
N PHE A 726 28.17 -3.29 -17.68
CA PHE A 726 28.83 -2.30 -16.86
C PHE A 726 29.10 -2.81 -15.45
N TRP A 727 30.14 -2.23 -14.85
CA TRP A 727 30.50 -2.38 -13.45
C TRP A 727 30.86 -1.00 -12.90
N ALA A 728 30.90 -0.84 -11.60
CA ALA A 728 31.22 0.44 -11.01
C ALA A 728 32.06 0.29 -9.74
N GLN A 729 32.76 1.36 -9.40
CA GLN A 729 33.59 1.43 -8.21
C GLN A 729 33.62 2.82 -7.60
N HIS A 730 34.03 2.86 -6.34
CA HIS A 730 34.51 4.06 -5.67
C HIS A 730 36.03 3.99 -5.51
N GLY A 731 36.70 5.13 -5.56
CA GLY A 731 38.10 5.28 -5.18
C GLY A 731 39.14 4.78 -6.17
N LYS A 732 38.73 4.38 -7.39
CA LYS A 732 39.63 4.01 -8.51
C LYS A 732 40.73 2.99 -8.15
N PHE A 733 40.45 2.06 -7.24
CA PHE A 733 41.44 1.06 -6.84
C PHE A 733 41.49 -0.14 -7.80
N VAL A 734 40.44 -0.35 -8.60
CA VAL A 734 40.38 -1.37 -9.66
C VAL A 734 40.73 -0.73 -11.01
N ASP A 735 41.72 -1.28 -11.70
CA ASP A 735 42.11 -0.85 -13.05
C ASP A 735 41.27 -1.54 -14.12
N ALA A 736 41.10 -2.86 -14.00
CA ALA A 736 40.30 -3.65 -14.92
C ALA A 736 39.61 -4.80 -14.20
N LEU A 737 38.38 -5.10 -14.63
CA LEU A 737 37.55 -6.15 -14.05
C LEU A 737 36.87 -6.97 -15.15
N SER A 738 36.78 -8.28 -14.95
CA SER A 738 35.98 -9.17 -15.78
C SER A 738 35.22 -10.17 -14.91
N ALA A 739 33.91 -10.21 -15.06
CA ALA A 739 33.02 -11.20 -14.44
C ALA A 739 32.32 -12.00 -15.54
N THR A 740 32.48 -13.32 -15.50
CA THR A 740 32.08 -14.23 -16.57
C THR A 740 31.45 -15.51 -16.04
N LEU A 741 30.68 -16.16 -16.89
CA LEU A 741 30.20 -17.51 -16.71
C LEU A 741 30.97 -18.44 -17.64
N GLU A 742 31.52 -19.53 -17.10
CA GLU A 742 32.32 -20.50 -17.83
C GLU A 742 31.74 -21.91 -17.73
N ASP A 743 32.01 -22.74 -18.72
CA ASP A 743 31.82 -24.19 -18.61
C ASP A 743 32.94 -24.88 -17.82
N SER A 744 32.82 -26.20 -17.62
CA SER A 744 33.82 -27.01 -16.92
C SER A 744 35.19 -27.07 -17.60
N ASN A 745 35.30 -26.64 -18.87
CA ASN A 745 36.55 -26.56 -19.62
C ASN A 745 37.15 -25.14 -19.61
N GLY A 746 36.54 -24.20 -18.90
CA GLY A 746 36.97 -22.80 -18.84
C GLY A 746 36.58 -21.97 -20.07
N LYS A 747 35.66 -22.45 -20.91
CA LYS A 747 35.13 -21.65 -22.02
C LYS A 747 34.14 -20.63 -21.49
N VAL A 748 34.39 -19.34 -21.74
CA VAL A 748 33.44 -18.26 -21.43
C VAL A 748 32.18 -18.42 -22.29
N LEU A 749 31.03 -18.46 -21.61
CA LEU A 749 29.70 -18.59 -22.22
C LEU A 749 28.89 -17.29 -22.16
N ALA A 750 29.08 -16.49 -21.10
CA ALA A 750 28.38 -15.24 -20.87
C ALA A 750 29.19 -14.29 -19.97
N ASN A 751 28.86 -13.01 -19.97
CA ASN A 751 29.48 -11.98 -19.13
C ASN A 751 28.48 -11.44 -18.10
N ALA A 752 28.96 -10.71 -17.10
CA ALA A 752 28.10 -9.85 -16.28
C ALA A 752 27.20 -8.96 -17.15
N GLY A 753 25.91 -8.94 -16.82
CA GLY A 753 24.85 -8.29 -17.61
C GLY A 753 24.07 -9.24 -18.52
N ASP A 754 24.68 -10.34 -18.96
CA ASP A 754 24.05 -11.32 -19.87
C ASP A 754 23.12 -12.30 -19.13
N THR A 755 22.11 -12.79 -19.87
CA THR A 755 21.29 -13.95 -19.48
C THR A 755 21.54 -15.09 -20.45
N LEU A 756 21.91 -16.27 -19.95
CA LEU A 756 22.14 -17.49 -20.72
C LEU A 756 21.02 -18.51 -20.47
N SER A 757 20.22 -18.79 -21.50
CA SER A 757 19.26 -19.90 -21.46
C SER A 757 19.97 -21.21 -21.82
N THR A 758 20.14 -22.12 -20.84
CA THR A 758 20.81 -23.41 -21.05
C THR A 758 20.41 -24.45 -20.02
N SER A 759 20.29 -25.71 -20.45
CA SER A 759 20.13 -26.87 -19.57
C SER A 759 21.47 -27.44 -19.08
N GLN A 760 22.60 -26.83 -19.48
CA GLN A 760 23.93 -27.30 -19.10
C GLN A 760 24.17 -27.16 -17.59
N THR A 761 24.75 -28.19 -16.99
CA THR A 761 25.17 -28.22 -15.58
C THR A 761 26.69 -28.13 -15.45
N GLY A 762 27.19 -27.92 -14.23
CA GLY A 762 28.64 -27.79 -13.98
C GLY A 762 29.23 -26.45 -14.45
N LEU A 763 28.39 -25.42 -14.57
CA LEU A 763 28.82 -24.06 -14.87
C LEU A 763 29.48 -23.42 -13.65
N GLN A 764 30.42 -22.50 -13.88
CA GLN A 764 31.11 -21.75 -12.84
C GLN A 764 31.08 -20.25 -13.15
N ALA A 765 30.84 -19.42 -12.15
CA ALA A 765 31.04 -17.98 -12.27
C ALA A 765 32.47 -17.63 -11.87
N ARG A 766 33.13 -16.80 -12.66
CA ARG A 766 34.52 -16.38 -12.48
C ARG A 766 34.63 -14.86 -12.45
N LEU A 767 35.36 -14.36 -11.46
CA LEU A 767 35.77 -12.96 -11.36
C LEU A 767 37.29 -12.84 -11.52
N THR A 768 37.73 -11.91 -12.36
CA THR A 768 39.13 -11.49 -12.47
C THR A 768 39.25 -10.00 -12.19
N VAL A 769 40.10 -9.61 -11.24
CA VAL A 769 40.31 -8.22 -10.82
C VAL A 769 41.78 -7.84 -10.98
N ASN A 770 42.05 -6.79 -11.74
CA ASN A 770 43.33 -6.12 -11.78
C ASN A 770 43.26 -4.85 -10.95
N LEU A 771 44.16 -4.71 -9.99
CA LEU A 771 44.25 -3.50 -9.18
C LEU A 771 45.08 -2.43 -9.88
N ALA A 772 44.66 -1.17 -9.75
CA ALA A 772 45.47 -0.02 -10.13
C ALA A 772 46.71 0.07 -9.25
N ALA A 773 47.81 0.65 -9.73
CA ALA A 773 49.00 0.81 -8.89
C ALA A 773 48.73 1.71 -7.66
N LYS A 774 47.85 2.70 -7.84
CA LYS A 774 47.43 3.65 -6.82
C LYS A 774 45.94 3.91 -6.90
N ASP A 775 45.33 4.20 -5.76
CA ASP A 775 43.95 4.66 -5.66
C ASP A 775 43.82 6.14 -6.06
N TRP A 776 42.60 6.68 -5.97
CA TRP A 776 42.30 8.07 -6.32
C TRP A 776 43.05 9.12 -5.47
N GLN A 777 43.53 8.77 -4.27
CA GLN A 777 44.30 9.66 -3.39
C GLN A 777 45.82 9.48 -3.56
N GLY A 778 46.24 8.48 -4.34
CA GLY A 778 47.64 8.16 -4.60
C GLY A 778 48.25 7.14 -3.64
N PHE A 779 47.44 6.48 -2.81
CA PHE A 779 47.86 5.36 -1.95
C PHE A 779 47.96 4.06 -2.74
N ALA A 780 48.81 3.13 -2.29
CA ALA A 780 48.87 1.81 -2.88
C ALA A 780 47.54 1.07 -2.68
N THR A 781 47.03 0.44 -3.74
CA THR A 781 45.75 -0.27 -3.68
C THR A 781 45.89 -1.63 -3.00
N SER A 782 44.77 -2.11 -2.46
CA SER A 782 44.60 -3.45 -1.90
C SER A 782 43.30 -4.05 -2.40
N LEU A 783 43.16 -5.37 -2.26
CA LEU A 783 41.88 -6.06 -2.35
C LEU A 783 41.72 -6.92 -1.11
N ASP A 784 40.92 -6.46 -0.16
CA ASP A 784 40.84 -7.04 1.18
C ASP A 784 39.72 -8.06 1.29
N GLU A 785 38.65 -7.88 0.54
CA GLU A 785 37.51 -8.81 0.53
C GLU A 785 36.81 -8.81 -0.82
N VAL A 786 36.38 -10.00 -1.25
CA VAL A 786 35.53 -10.19 -2.43
C VAL A 786 34.41 -11.15 -2.04
N THR A 787 33.18 -10.83 -2.38
CA THR A 787 32.01 -11.67 -2.13
C THR A 787 31.26 -11.94 -3.44
N ALA A 788 31.05 -13.22 -3.75
CA ALA A 788 30.07 -13.67 -4.72
C ALA A 788 28.71 -13.82 -4.02
N VAL A 789 27.65 -13.28 -4.63
CA VAL A 789 26.27 -13.48 -4.21
C VAL A 789 25.59 -14.36 -5.25
N ILE A 790 25.15 -15.54 -4.84
CA ILE A 790 24.56 -16.58 -5.69
C ILE A 790 23.07 -16.63 -5.37
N ILE A 791 22.24 -16.26 -6.33
CA ILE A 791 20.80 -16.05 -6.16
C ILE A 791 20.08 -17.08 -7.01
N THR A 792 19.11 -17.78 -6.43
CA THR A 792 18.26 -18.78 -7.11
C THR A 792 16.82 -18.55 -6.73
N ASP A 793 15.88 -19.20 -7.41
CA ASP A 793 14.46 -19.23 -7.02
C ASP A 793 14.20 -19.83 -5.62
N GLN A 794 15.21 -20.43 -4.97
CA GLN A 794 15.12 -20.98 -3.61
C GLN A 794 15.79 -20.09 -2.54
N GLY A 795 16.39 -18.95 -2.93
CA GLY A 795 17.05 -18.04 -1.99
C GLY A 795 18.46 -17.62 -2.42
N VAL A 796 19.18 -17.02 -1.47
CA VAL A 796 20.50 -16.39 -1.68
C VAL A 796 21.57 -17.07 -0.84
N ASP A 797 22.71 -17.43 -1.47
CA ASP A 797 23.94 -17.89 -0.82
C ASP A 797 25.09 -16.90 -1.10
N THR A 798 26.12 -16.89 -0.26
CA THR A 798 27.30 -16.04 -0.43
C THR A 798 28.60 -16.81 -0.30
N ARG A 799 29.61 -16.40 -1.08
CA ARG A 799 30.98 -16.92 -0.95
C ARG A 799 31.94 -15.75 -0.85
N THR A 800 32.54 -15.59 0.32
CA THR A 800 33.49 -14.51 0.62
C THR A 800 34.93 -15.04 0.58
N PHE A 801 35.80 -14.24 -0.02
CA PHE A 801 37.22 -14.49 -0.21
C PHE A 801 38.02 -13.35 0.42
N TYR A 802 39.14 -13.69 1.07
CA TYR A 802 40.10 -12.74 1.65
C TYR A 802 41.45 -12.92 0.93
N PRO A 803 41.76 -12.08 -0.08
CA PRO A 803 42.89 -12.30 -0.96
C PRO A 803 44.24 -12.01 -0.28
N GLU A 804 45.27 -12.76 -0.64
CA GLU A 804 46.64 -12.49 -0.19
C GLU A 804 47.22 -11.27 -0.92
N THR A 805 48.01 -10.47 -0.22
CA THR A 805 48.70 -9.31 -0.80
C THR A 805 49.71 -9.78 -1.86
N GLY A 806 49.65 -9.24 -3.10
CA GLY A 806 50.68 -9.44 -4.13
C GLY A 806 50.35 -10.38 -5.31
N LYS A 807 49.15 -10.97 -5.39
CA LYS A 807 48.68 -11.73 -6.58
C LYS A 807 47.80 -10.85 -7.48
N ASN A 808 48.37 -10.20 -8.49
CA ASN A 808 47.64 -9.38 -9.46
C ASN A 808 47.90 -9.92 -10.89
N PRO A 809 46.90 -10.37 -11.67
CA PRO A 809 45.46 -10.37 -11.38
C PRO A 809 45.03 -11.31 -10.26
N TYR A 810 43.98 -10.89 -9.54
CA TYR A 810 43.23 -11.72 -8.63
C TYR A 810 42.16 -12.51 -9.40
N VAL A 811 42.00 -13.81 -9.11
CA VAL A 811 41.02 -14.68 -9.77
C VAL A 811 40.23 -15.46 -8.74
N PHE A 812 38.90 -15.40 -8.84
CA PHE A 812 37.95 -16.11 -7.98
C PHE A 812 36.98 -16.92 -8.83
N THR A 813 36.60 -18.10 -8.36
CA THR A 813 35.63 -18.97 -9.04
C THR A 813 34.65 -19.54 -8.04
N VAL A 814 33.37 -19.59 -8.42
CA VAL A 814 32.31 -20.26 -7.66
C VAL A 814 31.51 -21.19 -8.58
N PRO A 815 31.32 -22.47 -8.22
CA PRO A 815 30.45 -23.35 -8.99
C PRO A 815 28.99 -22.93 -8.82
N LEU A 816 28.20 -23.00 -9.90
CA LEU A 816 26.77 -22.73 -9.83
C LEU A 816 26.01 -23.95 -9.29
N PRO A 817 24.98 -23.74 -8.44
CA PRO A 817 24.13 -24.83 -7.96
C PRO A 817 23.45 -25.55 -9.13
N PRO A 818 23.34 -26.89 -9.12
CA PRO A 818 22.84 -27.66 -10.26
C PRO A 818 21.30 -27.65 -10.40
N ARG A 819 20.58 -27.08 -9.44
CA ARG A 819 19.10 -27.03 -9.37
C ARG A 819 18.61 -25.58 -9.29
N GLY A 820 17.32 -25.39 -9.50
CA GLY A 820 16.65 -24.08 -9.59
C GLY A 820 16.35 -23.68 -11.03
N SER A 821 15.21 -23.01 -11.25
CA SER A 821 14.77 -22.53 -12.56
C SER A 821 15.69 -21.46 -13.15
N HIS A 822 16.39 -20.73 -12.29
CA HIS A 822 17.42 -19.77 -12.69
C HIS A 822 18.46 -19.60 -11.58
N VAL A 823 19.63 -19.09 -11.97
CA VAL A 823 20.72 -18.71 -11.08
C VAL A 823 21.31 -17.39 -11.54
N ALA A 824 21.37 -16.38 -10.67
CA ALA A 824 22.08 -15.14 -10.91
C ALA A 824 23.32 -15.08 -10.01
N VAL A 825 24.46 -14.65 -10.54
CA VAL A 825 25.66 -14.39 -9.75
C VAL A 825 26.16 -12.98 -9.99
N ARG A 826 26.22 -12.20 -8.90
CA ARG A 826 26.87 -10.88 -8.87
C ARG A 826 28.03 -10.88 -7.90
N TRP A 827 28.96 -9.96 -8.12
CA TRP A 827 30.15 -9.80 -7.29
C TRP A 827 30.25 -8.39 -6.76
N PHE A 828 30.73 -8.26 -5.53
CA PHE A 828 31.28 -7.02 -5.01
C PHE A 828 32.57 -7.31 -4.25
N GLY A 829 33.44 -6.31 -4.15
CA GLY A 829 34.66 -6.41 -3.36
C GLY A 829 35.04 -5.06 -2.79
N ARG A 830 35.98 -5.05 -1.85
CA ARG A 830 36.40 -3.81 -1.19
C ARG A 830 37.90 -3.74 -0.95
N SER A 831 38.41 -2.52 -1.00
CA SER A 831 39.71 -2.10 -0.50
C SER A 831 39.52 -1.30 0.77
N ILE A 832 40.27 -1.64 1.82
CA ILE A 832 40.33 -0.93 3.09
C ILE A 832 41.58 -0.05 3.04
N GLN A 833 41.37 1.26 2.92
CA GLN A 833 42.45 2.24 2.85
C GLN A 833 43.15 2.40 4.21
N PRO A 834 44.37 2.97 4.24
CA PRO A 834 45.08 3.28 5.48
C PRO A 834 44.24 4.09 6.49
N GLU A 835 43.40 5.01 6.00
CA GLU A 835 42.47 5.81 6.80
C GLU A 835 41.24 5.02 7.30
N GLN A 836 41.20 3.70 7.09
CA GLN A 836 40.09 2.82 7.41
C GLN A 836 38.80 3.10 6.61
N HIS A 837 38.91 3.86 5.51
CA HIS A 837 37.82 4.00 4.55
C HIS A 837 37.71 2.75 3.68
N HIS A 838 36.48 2.34 3.42
CA HIS A 838 36.18 1.19 2.57
C HIS A 838 35.71 1.68 1.22
N TYR A 839 36.46 1.36 0.17
CA TYR A 839 36.07 1.60 -1.22
C TYR A 839 35.62 0.28 -1.84
N GLN A 840 34.46 0.29 -2.50
CA GLN A 840 33.88 -0.94 -3.07
C GLN A 840 33.79 -0.87 -4.59
N PHE A 841 33.83 -2.05 -5.23
CA PHE A 841 33.36 -2.25 -6.60
C PHE A 841 32.17 -3.20 -6.61
N PHE A 842 31.30 -3.08 -7.62
CA PHE A 842 30.17 -3.97 -7.88
C PHE A 842 30.12 -4.32 -9.37
N THR A 843 29.62 -5.52 -9.65
CA THR A 843 29.34 -6.02 -11.01
C THR A 843 27.85 -6.31 -11.15
N ASN A 844 27.29 -6.14 -12.35
CA ASN A 844 25.96 -6.67 -12.63
C ASN A 844 25.96 -8.20 -12.60
N ALA A 845 24.80 -8.79 -12.33
CA ALA A 845 24.68 -10.24 -12.32
C ALA A 845 24.85 -10.83 -13.72
N VAL A 846 25.49 -12.00 -13.81
CA VAL A 846 25.28 -12.92 -14.94
C VAL A 846 24.19 -13.90 -14.54
N MET A 847 23.18 -14.10 -15.40
CA MET A 847 22.04 -14.97 -15.11
C MET A 847 22.04 -16.20 -16.01
N VAL A 848 21.66 -17.34 -15.45
CA VAL A 848 21.39 -18.60 -16.16
C VAL A 848 19.92 -18.94 -15.98
N GLN A 849 19.20 -19.14 -17.07
CA GLN A 849 17.83 -19.65 -17.06
C GLN A 849 17.84 -21.10 -17.56
N ARG A 850 17.15 -22.00 -16.85
CA ARG A 850 17.18 -23.45 -17.11
C ARG A 850 15.88 -24.01 -17.67
#